data_AF-A0AAU2JAB8-F1
#
_entry.id   AF-A0AAU2JAB8-F1
#
_cell.length_a   1.000
_cell.length_b   1.000
_cell.length_c   1.000
_cell.angle_alpha   90.00
_cell.angle_beta   90.00
_cell.angle_gamma   90.00
#
_symmetry.space_group_name_H-M   'P 1'
#
loop_
_entity.id
_entity.type
_entity.pdbx_description
1 polymer ?
#
loop_
_entity_poly.entity_id
_entity_poly.type
_entity_poly.pdbx_seq_one_letter_code
_entity_poly.pdbx_strand_id
1 'polypeptide(L)'
;MTSRQHPTSSDDGSASRSPEAAGVSSAHDAVRLAVVIGALGVVFGDIGTSPIYTLQTVFNPSDPHPVPVSTANVYGVVSLVFWSVVIIVMVTYVLLAMRADNDGEGGIMALITLLRRLSAQRGRRATVILAALGIFGASLFFGDSMITPAISVLSAVEGLKVVQPSLEHLVVPITAVIIVMLFLVQRRGTAAVGQVFGPVMIAWFVAIGACGVAGIVDHPEILKALSPTYALGFLSGHFGIAFFALAAVVLAVTGAEALYADMGHFGRRPITRAWLILVFPACMLSYLGQGALILGDPANVSSPFFLLVPDWGRWPMILLATAATVIASQAVITGAYSVASQAAQLGYLPRLRIAHTSESTMGQIYVPWINWTLLVSVLTLVFAFRTSAALAYAFGMAVTGTITITTLLFFYVARARWGTPLWLLGIGATVLLFVDLLFLAANLTKLAHGAWLPLLIGLTAFTVMTTWQRGREIVTKERAQREGALSEFIDELRSGKAPTRRVPGTAVFLNRGKQTAPLAMRANVEHNHVRHEHVVILSLETVPVPRVPADQRSVVDDLGYADDGIVHVTARFGYMETPDVPTALALLDPATTEGPLQLDEASYFLSKIELRRGKTPVMAPWRKRLFIATSYITADAAEYFGLPRDRTVIMGAHIEV
;
A
#
# COMPACT_ATOMS: atom_id res chain seq x y z
N MET A 1 6.53 -44.36 -51.74
CA MET A 1 5.69 -43.59 -52.67
C MET A 1 4.25 -44.06 -52.50
N THR A 2 3.36 -43.13 -52.12
CA THR A 2 1.91 -43.03 -52.44
C THR A 2 0.93 -44.19 -52.15
N SER A 3 0.08 -43.97 -51.12
CA SER A 3 -1.41 -43.85 -51.12
C SER A 3 -2.22 -44.63 -52.18
N ARG A 4 -3.42 -45.18 -51.97
CA ARG A 4 -4.57 -44.90 -51.07
C ARG A 4 -5.70 -45.89 -51.48
N GLN A 5 -6.51 -46.42 -50.57
CA GLN A 5 -7.99 -46.30 -50.53
C GLN A 5 -8.68 -47.33 -49.60
N HIS A 6 -9.77 -46.82 -49.02
CA HIS A 6 -10.70 -47.26 -47.96
C HIS A 6 -11.44 -48.60 -48.20
N PRO A 7 -12.07 -49.22 -47.16
CA PRO A 7 -13.45 -48.84 -46.79
C PRO A 7 -13.79 -48.84 -45.28
N THR A 8 -14.98 -48.30 -45.04
CA THR A 8 -15.75 -48.08 -43.81
C THR A 8 -16.19 -49.34 -43.06
N SER A 9 -16.29 -49.25 -41.73
CA SER A 9 -17.15 -50.13 -40.92
C SER A 9 -17.73 -49.37 -39.71
N SER A 10 -19.04 -49.53 -39.53
CA SER A 10 -19.80 -49.27 -38.31
C SER A 10 -19.47 -50.30 -37.24
N ASP A 11 -19.38 -49.89 -35.97
CA ASP A 11 -19.80 -50.77 -34.86
C ASP A 11 -20.10 -50.01 -33.56
N ASP A 12 -21.01 -50.60 -32.79
CA ASP A 12 -21.72 -50.09 -31.63
C ASP A 12 -20.90 -50.04 -30.31
N GLY A 13 -21.26 -49.05 -29.48
CA GLY A 13 -21.54 -49.20 -28.04
C GLY A 13 -20.50 -49.81 -27.08
N SER A 14 -19.77 -48.96 -26.35
CA SER A 14 -19.80 -48.91 -24.87
C SER A 14 -18.80 -47.87 -24.32
N ALA A 15 -19.26 -46.66 -24.02
CA ALA A 15 -18.47 -45.68 -23.29
C ALA A 15 -18.96 -45.61 -21.84
N SER A 16 -18.16 -46.20 -20.94
CA SER A 16 -18.21 -45.96 -19.51
C SER A 16 -18.08 -44.45 -19.22
N ARG A 17 -19.10 -43.84 -18.64
CA ARG A 17 -19.02 -42.46 -18.14
C ARG A 17 -18.24 -42.43 -16.82
N SER A 18 -17.05 -41.86 -16.87
CA SER A 18 -16.20 -41.55 -15.70
C SER A 18 -16.86 -40.46 -14.83
N PRO A 19 -16.89 -40.58 -13.49
CA PRO A 19 -17.51 -39.58 -12.60
C PRO A 19 -16.59 -38.40 -12.21
N GLU A 20 -15.52 -38.10 -12.96
CA GLU A 20 -14.49 -37.13 -12.53
C GLU A 20 -14.79 -35.64 -12.80
N ALA A 21 -15.84 -35.31 -13.56
CA ALA A 21 -16.10 -33.91 -13.94
C ALA A 21 -16.81 -33.05 -12.87
N ALA A 22 -17.45 -33.66 -11.87
CA ALA A 22 -18.25 -32.93 -10.87
C ALA A 22 -17.46 -32.44 -9.64
N GLY A 23 -16.29 -33.03 -9.35
CA GLY A 23 -15.46 -32.66 -8.20
C GLY A 23 -14.58 -31.43 -8.42
N VAL A 24 -14.21 -31.14 -9.67
CA VAL A 24 -13.28 -30.05 -10.01
C VAL A 24 -13.97 -28.68 -10.03
N SER A 25 -15.25 -28.61 -10.42
CA SER A 25 -15.98 -27.33 -10.43
C SER A 25 -16.33 -26.82 -9.03
N SER A 26 -16.72 -27.71 -8.11
CA SER A 26 -17.08 -27.35 -6.73
C SER A 26 -15.87 -26.85 -5.93
N ALA A 27 -14.69 -27.44 -6.15
CA ALA A 27 -13.45 -26.97 -5.55
C ALA A 27 -13.03 -25.58 -6.06
N HIS A 28 -13.15 -25.32 -7.36
CA HIS A 28 -12.85 -23.99 -7.92
C HIS A 28 -13.83 -22.92 -7.44
N ASP A 29 -15.12 -23.25 -7.28
CA ASP A 29 -16.11 -22.30 -6.79
C ASP A 29 -16.00 -22.05 -5.28
N ALA A 30 -15.65 -23.07 -4.49
CA ALA A 30 -15.33 -22.90 -3.06
C ALA A 30 -14.08 -22.01 -2.85
N VAL A 31 -13.03 -22.21 -3.64
CA VAL A 31 -11.82 -21.36 -3.61
C VAL A 31 -12.17 -19.92 -4.03
N ARG A 32 -13.02 -19.72 -5.05
CA ARG A 32 -13.47 -18.39 -5.46
C ARG A 32 -14.29 -17.69 -4.37
N LEU A 33 -15.18 -18.40 -3.71
CA LEU A 33 -15.98 -17.86 -2.61
C LEU A 33 -15.08 -17.48 -1.42
N ALA A 34 -14.12 -18.33 -1.07
CA ALA A 34 -13.16 -18.04 0.00
C ALA A 34 -12.34 -16.77 -0.28
N VAL A 35 -11.91 -16.52 -1.53
CA VAL A 35 -11.20 -15.29 -1.90
C VAL A 35 -12.11 -14.06 -1.84
N VAL A 36 -13.39 -14.19 -2.22
CA VAL A 36 -14.37 -13.10 -2.08
C VAL A 36 -14.64 -12.77 -0.61
N ILE A 37 -14.75 -13.78 0.25
CA ILE A 37 -14.91 -13.63 1.70
C ILE A 37 -13.64 -13.00 2.32
N GLY A 38 -12.46 -13.40 1.85
CA GLY A 38 -11.19 -12.78 2.24
C GLY A 38 -11.12 -11.30 1.85
N ALA A 39 -11.54 -10.97 0.62
CA ALA A 39 -11.60 -9.58 0.16
C ALA A 39 -12.61 -8.75 0.98
N LEU A 40 -13.77 -9.31 1.34
CA LEU A 40 -14.73 -8.69 2.26
C LEU A 40 -14.13 -8.38 3.63
N GLY A 41 -13.36 -9.32 4.16
CA GLY A 41 -12.72 -9.20 5.47
C GLY A 41 -11.59 -8.18 5.54
N VAL A 42 -10.95 -7.83 4.43
CA VAL A 42 -9.78 -6.94 4.47
C VAL A 42 -10.06 -5.63 3.73
N VAL A 43 -10.58 -5.68 2.52
CA VAL A 43 -10.56 -4.52 1.61
C VAL A 43 -11.65 -3.49 1.91
N PHE A 44 -12.79 -3.93 2.45
CA PHE A 44 -14.00 -3.10 2.56
C PHE A 44 -14.28 -2.55 3.96
N GLY A 45 -13.38 -2.77 4.92
CA GLY A 45 -13.57 -2.28 6.28
C GLY A 45 -13.70 -0.76 6.35
N ASP A 46 -12.79 -0.02 5.72
CA ASP A 46 -12.74 1.45 5.78
C ASP A 46 -14.05 2.07 5.26
N ILE A 47 -14.34 1.91 3.97
CA ILE A 47 -15.58 2.39 3.35
C ILE A 47 -16.85 1.81 3.97
N GLY A 48 -16.77 0.58 4.50
CA GLY A 48 -17.89 -0.12 5.13
C GLY A 48 -18.25 0.42 6.51
N THR A 49 -17.34 1.16 7.16
CA THR A 49 -17.55 1.76 8.48
C THR A 49 -17.90 3.25 8.41
N SER A 50 -17.72 3.90 7.25
CA SER A 50 -18.19 5.26 6.96
C SER A 50 -19.65 5.58 7.36
N PRO A 51 -20.61 4.64 7.25
CA PRO A 51 -21.99 4.89 7.69
C PRO A 51 -22.13 5.24 9.17
N ILE A 52 -21.16 4.93 10.02
CA ILE A 52 -21.19 5.24 11.46
C ILE A 52 -21.18 6.75 11.69
N TYR A 53 -20.39 7.50 10.89
CA TYR A 53 -20.09 8.91 11.18
C TYR A 53 -20.48 9.90 10.07
N THR A 54 -20.76 9.45 8.83
CA THR A 54 -20.98 10.38 7.69
C THR A 54 -22.16 11.32 7.92
N LEU A 55 -23.39 10.80 8.12
CA LEU A 55 -24.59 11.64 8.24
C LEU A 55 -24.62 12.43 9.54
N GLN A 56 -24.11 11.85 10.62
CA GLN A 56 -23.89 12.56 11.89
C GLN A 56 -23.00 13.80 11.67
N THR A 57 -21.95 13.68 10.86
CA THR A 57 -21.05 14.80 10.55
C THR A 57 -21.72 15.84 9.66
N VAL A 58 -22.46 15.43 8.62
CA VAL A 58 -23.12 16.36 7.70
C VAL A 58 -24.15 17.24 8.40
N PHE A 59 -24.94 16.67 9.31
CA PHE A 59 -25.99 17.39 10.03
C PHE A 59 -25.55 17.92 11.39
N ASN A 60 -24.24 17.87 11.72
CA ASN A 60 -23.75 18.33 13.01
C ASN A 60 -24.03 19.84 13.19
N PRO A 61 -24.81 20.24 14.20
CA PRO A 61 -25.11 21.65 14.45
C PRO A 61 -23.88 22.48 14.87
N SER A 62 -22.82 21.81 15.33
CA SER A 62 -21.55 22.43 15.70
C SER A 62 -20.60 22.62 14.51
N ASP A 63 -20.99 22.24 13.28
CA ASP A 63 -20.21 22.54 12.08
C ASP A 63 -20.16 24.06 11.88
N PRO A 64 -19.00 24.65 11.53
CA PRO A 64 -18.93 26.06 11.14
C PRO A 64 -19.92 26.44 10.03
N HIS A 65 -20.32 25.48 9.20
CA HIS A 65 -21.30 25.64 8.13
C HIS A 65 -22.35 24.50 8.22
N PRO A 66 -23.25 24.54 9.22
CA PRO A 66 -24.15 23.43 9.50
C PRO A 66 -25.23 23.34 8.42
N VAL A 67 -25.55 22.11 8.00
CA VAL A 67 -26.69 21.86 7.10
C VAL A 67 -27.97 21.84 7.94
N PRO A 68 -28.92 22.78 7.74
CA PRO A 68 -30.17 22.78 8.49
C PRO A 68 -30.94 21.49 8.22
N VAL A 69 -31.50 20.88 9.26
CA VAL A 69 -32.33 19.69 9.11
C VAL A 69 -33.67 20.12 8.51
N SER A 70 -33.89 19.77 7.25
CA SER A 70 -35.15 19.96 6.55
C SER A 70 -35.36 18.79 5.59
N THR A 71 -36.61 18.49 5.25
CA THR A 71 -36.93 17.41 4.31
C THR A 71 -36.14 17.53 3.02
N ALA A 72 -36.10 18.73 2.42
CA ALA A 72 -35.35 19.00 1.18
C ALA A 72 -33.84 18.74 1.34
N ASN A 73 -33.25 19.16 2.46
CA ASN A 73 -31.82 18.97 2.71
C ASN A 73 -31.48 17.51 2.99
N VAL A 74 -32.34 16.75 3.67
CA VAL A 74 -32.14 15.31 3.89
C VAL A 74 -32.16 14.54 2.56
N TYR A 75 -33.15 14.80 1.69
CA TYR A 75 -33.16 14.21 0.35
C TYR A 75 -31.92 14.60 -0.46
N GLY A 76 -31.53 15.88 -0.41
CA GLY A 76 -30.36 16.40 -1.11
C GLY A 76 -29.05 15.74 -0.66
N VAL A 77 -28.82 15.66 0.65
CA VAL A 77 -27.62 15.06 1.26
C VAL A 77 -27.55 13.56 0.96
N VAL A 78 -28.63 12.81 1.19
CA VAL A 78 -28.64 11.36 0.95
C VAL A 78 -28.43 11.06 -0.55
N SER A 79 -29.01 11.87 -1.43
CA SER A 79 -28.77 11.79 -2.88
C SER A 79 -27.32 12.10 -3.25
N LEU A 80 -26.72 13.14 -2.64
CA LEU A 80 -25.30 13.47 -2.82
C LEU A 80 -24.41 12.32 -2.37
N VAL A 81 -24.65 11.73 -1.20
CA VAL A 81 -23.88 10.57 -0.70
C VAL A 81 -23.96 9.41 -1.70
N PHE A 82 -25.18 9.05 -2.12
CA PHE A 82 -25.38 7.95 -3.08
C PHE A 82 -24.61 8.18 -4.39
N TRP A 83 -24.80 9.34 -5.02
CA TRP A 83 -24.16 9.63 -6.31
C TRP A 83 -22.66 9.86 -6.19
N SER A 84 -22.16 10.32 -5.04
CA SER A 84 -20.72 10.42 -4.79
C SER A 84 -20.07 9.04 -4.71
N VAL A 85 -20.69 8.09 -4.00
CA VAL A 85 -20.22 6.70 -3.95
C VAL A 85 -20.28 6.05 -5.34
N VAL A 86 -21.34 6.30 -6.11
CA VAL A 86 -21.45 5.81 -7.49
C VAL A 86 -20.35 6.41 -8.39
N ILE A 87 -20.16 7.72 -8.38
CA ILE A 87 -19.20 8.36 -9.29
C ILE A 87 -17.76 8.05 -8.88
N ILE A 88 -17.40 8.26 -7.61
CA ILE A 88 -16.03 8.11 -7.14
C ILE A 88 -15.70 6.62 -7.00
N VAL A 89 -16.44 5.89 -6.19
CA VAL A 89 -16.03 4.52 -5.82
C VAL A 89 -16.39 3.53 -6.92
N MET A 90 -17.64 3.52 -7.40
CA MET A 90 -18.06 2.58 -8.44
C MET A 90 -17.43 2.89 -9.80
N VAL A 91 -17.56 4.13 -10.30
CA VAL A 91 -17.09 4.47 -11.64
C VAL A 91 -15.57 4.71 -11.66
N THR A 92 -15.06 5.66 -10.87
CA THR A 92 -13.62 6.02 -10.93
C THR A 92 -12.74 4.89 -10.44
N TYR A 93 -13.04 4.25 -9.31
CA TYR A 93 -12.16 3.23 -8.75
C TYR A 93 -12.45 1.82 -9.27
N VAL A 94 -13.68 1.32 -9.09
CA VAL A 94 -14.01 -0.08 -9.38
C VAL A 94 -13.99 -0.39 -10.89
N LEU A 95 -14.61 0.46 -11.70
CA LEU A 95 -14.73 0.25 -13.14
C LEU A 95 -13.49 0.71 -13.91
N LEU A 96 -12.86 1.81 -13.50
CA LEU A 96 -11.77 2.45 -14.22
C LEU A 96 -10.39 2.19 -13.60
N ALA A 97 -10.08 2.71 -12.41
CA ALA A 97 -8.73 2.69 -11.83
C ALA A 97 -8.18 1.27 -11.64
N MET A 98 -8.99 0.32 -11.15
CA MET A 98 -8.57 -1.08 -11.00
C MET A 98 -8.19 -1.78 -12.31
N ARG A 99 -8.49 -1.20 -13.49
CA ARG A 99 -7.99 -1.72 -14.78
C ARG A 99 -6.55 -1.31 -15.07
N ALA A 100 -6.03 -0.29 -14.39
CA ALA A 100 -4.66 0.16 -14.51
C ALA A 100 -3.80 -0.53 -13.44
N ASP A 101 -3.43 -1.78 -13.70
CA ASP A 101 -2.54 -2.55 -12.81
C ASP A 101 -1.09 -2.57 -13.34
N ASN A 102 -0.14 -2.79 -12.42
CA ASN A 102 1.25 -3.12 -12.74
C ASN A 102 1.56 -4.51 -12.17
N ASP A 103 1.52 -5.54 -13.01
CA ASP A 103 1.76 -6.94 -12.64
C ASP A 103 0.81 -7.43 -11.52
N GLY A 104 -0.47 -7.03 -11.60
CA GLY A 104 -1.50 -7.35 -10.59
C GLY A 104 -1.58 -6.37 -9.41
N GLU A 105 -0.54 -5.56 -9.18
CA GLU A 105 -0.53 -4.51 -8.13
C GLU A 105 -1.29 -3.26 -8.57
N GLY A 106 -2.01 -2.64 -7.62
CA GLY A 106 -2.74 -1.40 -7.83
C GLY A 106 -2.26 -0.26 -6.95
N GLY A 107 -3.04 0.81 -6.88
CA GLY A 107 -2.71 1.99 -6.09
C GLY A 107 -1.83 3.01 -6.81
N ILE A 108 -1.59 4.13 -6.13
CA ILE A 108 -0.85 5.26 -6.67
C ILE A 108 0.60 4.92 -7.04
N MET A 109 1.22 3.98 -6.33
CA MET A 109 2.58 3.51 -6.60
C MET A 109 2.67 2.67 -7.88
N ALA A 110 1.65 1.85 -8.17
CA ALA A 110 1.55 1.15 -9.45
C ALA A 110 1.46 2.16 -10.60
N LEU A 111 0.65 3.23 -10.45
CA LEU A 111 0.56 4.32 -11.44
C LEU A 111 1.89 5.06 -11.63
N ILE A 112 2.63 5.37 -10.56
CA ILE A 112 3.97 5.98 -10.64
C ILE A 112 4.95 5.07 -11.40
N THR A 113 4.90 3.76 -11.13
CA THR A 113 5.76 2.78 -11.80
C THR A 113 5.48 2.72 -13.30
N LEU A 114 4.20 2.64 -13.69
CA LEU A 114 3.77 2.70 -15.09
C LEU A 114 4.19 4.01 -15.75
N LEU A 115 4.00 5.14 -15.06
CA LEU A 115 4.41 6.46 -15.53
C LEU A 115 5.92 6.53 -15.82
N ARG A 116 6.77 5.97 -14.94
CA ARG A 116 8.22 5.97 -15.12
C ARG A 116 8.66 5.12 -16.31
N ARG A 117 8.02 3.98 -16.56
CA ARG A 117 8.29 3.15 -17.76
C ARG A 117 7.94 3.91 -19.05
N LEU A 118 6.84 4.67 -19.04
CA LEU A 118 6.40 5.50 -20.16
C LEU A 118 7.33 6.72 -20.41
N SER A 119 8.02 7.20 -19.37
CA SER A 119 8.96 8.33 -19.46
C SER A 119 10.13 8.10 -20.42
N ALA A 120 10.47 6.85 -20.73
CA ALA A 120 11.51 6.53 -21.70
C ALA A 120 11.13 6.96 -23.14
N GLN A 121 9.84 7.24 -23.40
CA GLN A 121 9.33 7.49 -24.75
C GLN A 121 8.70 8.88 -24.97
N ARG A 122 8.36 9.66 -23.92
CA ARG A 122 7.66 10.98 -24.05
C ARG A 122 8.08 12.03 -23.00
N GLY A 123 7.84 13.30 -23.34
CA GLY A 123 8.23 14.56 -22.66
C GLY A 123 8.64 14.50 -21.18
N ARG A 124 9.95 14.65 -20.94
CA ARG A 124 10.62 14.53 -19.62
C ARG A 124 10.03 15.41 -18.51
N ARG A 125 9.52 16.62 -18.82
CA ARG A 125 9.00 17.55 -17.80
C ARG A 125 7.66 17.11 -17.22
N ALA A 126 6.73 16.68 -18.06
CA ALA A 126 5.40 16.25 -17.60
C ALA A 126 5.52 15.02 -16.69
N THR A 127 6.34 14.04 -17.08
CA THR A 127 6.57 12.84 -16.26
C THR A 127 7.20 13.16 -14.90
N VAL A 128 8.13 14.12 -14.82
CA VAL A 128 8.73 14.52 -13.54
C VAL A 128 7.70 15.17 -12.62
N ILE A 129 6.85 16.06 -13.16
CA ILE A 129 5.78 16.71 -12.38
C ILE A 129 4.76 15.66 -11.90
N LEU A 130 4.34 14.75 -12.77
CA LEU A 130 3.40 13.69 -12.43
C LEU A 130 3.98 12.70 -11.43
N ALA A 131 5.26 12.35 -11.54
CA ALA A 131 5.93 11.51 -10.55
C ALA A 131 6.01 12.21 -9.19
N ALA A 132 6.35 13.51 -9.15
CA ALA A 132 6.33 14.31 -7.93
C ALA A 132 4.92 14.36 -7.32
N LEU A 133 3.89 14.55 -8.16
CA LEU A 133 2.50 14.54 -7.72
C LEU A 133 2.08 13.18 -7.17
N GLY A 134 2.49 12.08 -7.82
CA GLY A 134 2.25 10.72 -7.32
C GLY A 134 2.92 10.44 -5.98
N ILE A 135 4.17 10.88 -5.78
CA ILE A 135 4.85 10.78 -4.48
C ILE A 135 4.11 11.61 -3.43
N PHE A 136 3.61 12.79 -3.80
CA PHE A 136 2.79 13.61 -2.91
C PHE A 136 1.48 12.90 -2.53
N GLY A 137 0.77 12.29 -3.48
CA GLY A 137 -0.43 11.49 -3.18
C GLY A 137 -0.11 10.25 -2.31
N ALA A 138 0.99 9.54 -2.57
CA ALA A 138 1.45 8.47 -1.69
C ALA A 138 1.79 8.97 -0.27
N SER A 139 2.24 10.23 -0.16
CA SER A 139 2.50 10.87 1.12
C SER A 139 1.21 11.27 1.85
N LEU A 140 0.18 11.75 1.13
CA LEU A 140 -1.15 12.02 1.66
C LEU A 140 -1.83 10.74 2.17
N PHE A 141 -1.63 9.61 1.49
CA PHE A 141 -2.10 8.30 1.94
C PHE A 141 -1.56 7.90 3.33
N PHE A 142 -0.32 8.28 3.69
CA PHE A 142 0.16 8.08 5.06
C PHE A 142 -0.62 8.94 6.08
N GLY A 143 -1.08 10.13 5.68
CA GLY A 143 -1.95 10.96 6.50
C GLY A 143 -3.31 10.31 6.74
N ASP A 144 -3.93 9.77 5.68
CA ASP A 144 -5.16 8.97 5.77
C ASP A 144 -4.97 7.77 6.70
N SER A 145 -3.84 7.05 6.54
CA SER A 145 -3.51 5.87 7.34
C SER A 145 -3.37 6.11 8.84
N MET A 146 -3.13 7.36 9.25
CA MET A 146 -3.10 7.75 10.66
C MET A 146 -4.48 8.13 11.19
N ILE A 147 -5.35 8.68 10.35
CA ILE A 147 -6.64 9.22 10.80
C ILE A 147 -7.72 8.14 10.78
N THR A 148 -7.75 7.26 9.78
CA THR A 148 -8.79 6.24 9.63
C THR A 148 -8.94 5.36 10.88
N PRO A 149 -7.86 4.82 11.50
CA PRO A 149 -8.00 4.06 12.74
C PRO A 149 -8.51 4.91 13.92
N ALA A 150 -8.14 6.18 13.97
CA ALA A 150 -8.58 7.09 15.03
C ALA A 150 -10.07 7.41 14.91
N ILE A 151 -10.58 7.79 13.72
CA ILE A 151 -11.99 8.16 13.53
C ILE A 151 -12.91 6.95 13.60
N SER A 152 -12.50 5.83 13.00
CA SER A 152 -13.32 4.62 12.93
C SER A 152 -13.51 4.01 14.31
N VAL A 153 -12.44 3.71 15.04
CA VAL A 153 -12.56 3.09 16.37
C VAL A 153 -13.23 4.02 17.37
N LEU A 154 -12.92 5.32 17.33
CA LEU A 154 -13.54 6.30 18.21
C LEU A 154 -15.05 6.41 17.95
N SER A 155 -15.48 6.48 16.69
CA SER A 155 -16.91 6.55 16.33
C SER A 155 -17.68 5.29 16.70
N ALA A 156 -17.08 4.10 16.60
CA ALA A 156 -17.71 2.86 17.07
C ALA A 156 -17.92 2.86 18.60
N VAL A 157 -16.90 3.28 19.37
CA VAL A 157 -16.96 3.32 20.83
C VAL A 157 -17.87 4.45 21.34
N GLU A 158 -18.02 5.55 20.59
CA GLU A 158 -18.97 6.63 20.92
C GLU A 158 -20.43 6.15 20.97
N GLY A 159 -20.77 5.01 20.35
CA GLY A 159 -22.07 4.36 20.51
C GLY A 159 -22.43 4.06 21.98
N LEU A 160 -21.44 3.92 22.88
CA LEU A 160 -21.68 3.78 24.32
C LEU A 160 -22.46 4.97 24.89
N LYS A 161 -22.24 6.19 24.38
CA LYS A 161 -22.92 7.40 24.85
C LYS A 161 -24.42 7.36 24.56
N VAL A 162 -24.82 6.69 23.48
CA VAL A 162 -26.23 6.54 23.06
C VAL A 162 -26.97 5.58 23.99
N VAL A 163 -26.28 4.54 24.47
CA VAL A 163 -26.87 3.53 25.36
C VAL A 163 -26.82 3.98 26.81
N GLN A 164 -25.69 4.53 27.26
CA GLN A 164 -25.45 4.93 28.63
C GLN A 164 -24.56 6.18 28.68
N PRO A 165 -25.15 7.39 28.78
CA PRO A 165 -24.41 8.65 28.77
C PRO A 165 -23.32 8.76 29.85
N SER A 166 -23.49 8.09 31.00
CA SER A 166 -22.51 8.09 32.08
C SER A 166 -21.15 7.46 31.70
N LEU A 167 -21.09 6.68 30.62
CA LEU A 167 -19.86 6.04 30.14
C LEU A 167 -19.04 6.91 29.17
N GLU A 168 -19.45 8.16 28.90
CA GLU A 168 -18.74 9.06 27.99
C GLU A 168 -17.24 9.22 28.30
N HIS A 169 -16.88 9.32 29.58
CA HIS A 169 -15.50 9.48 30.02
C HIS A 169 -14.60 8.26 29.71
N LEU A 170 -15.19 7.08 29.43
CA LEU A 170 -14.46 5.86 29.09
C LEU A 170 -14.20 5.71 27.58
N VAL A 171 -14.84 6.52 26.74
CA VAL A 171 -14.74 6.39 25.27
C VAL A 171 -13.30 6.52 24.78
N VAL A 172 -12.59 7.56 25.20
CA VAL A 172 -11.18 7.79 24.80
C VAL A 172 -10.24 6.70 25.36
N PRO A 173 -10.28 6.34 26.67
CA PRO A 173 -9.49 5.24 27.20
C PRO A 173 -9.72 3.89 26.50
N ILE A 174 -10.98 3.51 26.26
CA ILE A 174 -11.33 2.26 25.58
C ILE A 174 -10.78 2.26 24.15
N THR A 175 -10.96 3.37 23.43
CA THR A 175 -10.42 3.54 22.07
C THR A 175 -8.90 3.38 22.04
N ALA A 176 -8.18 4.03 22.96
CA ALA A 176 -6.73 3.92 23.05
C ALA A 176 -6.27 2.49 23.33
N VAL A 177 -6.95 1.78 24.24
CA VAL A 177 -6.66 0.37 24.54
C VAL A 177 -6.86 -0.51 23.31
N ILE A 178 -7.97 -0.35 22.58
CA ILE A 178 -8.25 -1.11 21.35
C ILE A 178 -7.14 -0.87 20.32
N ILE A 179 -6.74 0.39 20.11
CA ILE A 179 -5.67 0.75 19.17
C ILE A 179 -4.32 0.15 19.60
N VAL A 180 -3.95 0.22 20.89
CA VAL A 180 -2.70 -0.40 21.37
C VAL A 180 -2.72 -1.91 21.13
N MET A 181 -3.80 -2.60 21.49
CA MET A 181 -3.93 -4.03 21.24
C MET A 181 -3.82 -4.36 19.76
N LEU A 182 -4.46 -3.56 18.90
CA LEU A 182 -4.40 -3.70 17.46
C LEU A 182 -2.95 -3.66 16.96
N PHE A 183 -2.21 -2.60 17.30
CA PHE A 183 -0.84 -2.39 16.84
C PHE A 183 0.16 -3.42 17.41
N LEU A 184 -0.11 -3.99 18.59
CA LEU A 184 0.71 -5.06 19.18
C LEU A 184 0.54 -6.41 18.47
N VAL A 185 -0.63 -6.67 17.88
CA VAL A 185 -0.94 -7.93 17.18
C VAL A 185 -0.39 -7.94 15.75
N GLN A 186 -0.07 -6.79 15.15
CA GLN A 186 0.38 -6.69 13.73
C GLN A 186 1.51 -7.64 13.35
N ARG A 187 2.47 -7.87 14.25
CA ARG A 187 3.61 -8.77 14.01
C ARG A 187 3.23 -10.24 13.77
N ARG A 188 2.03 -10.66 14.18
CA ARG A 188 1.54 -12.04 13.99
C ARG A 188 0.95 -12.27 12.60
N GLY A 189 0.87 -11.22 11.76
CA GLY A 189 0.36 -11.29 10.40
C GLY A 189 -1.16 -11.33 10.31
N THR A 190 -1.68 -10.89 9.17
CA THR A 190 -3.12 -10.99 8.85
C THR A 190 -3.55 -12.42 8.55
N ALA A 191 -2.63 -13.34 8.22
CA ALA A 191 -2.93 -14.75 7.97
C ALA A 191 -3.56 -15.47 9.18
N ALA A 192 -3.14 -15.15 10.41
CA ALA A 192 -3.67 -15.79 11.63
C ALA A 192 -5.09 -15.30 12.00
N VAL A 193 -5.51 -14.13 11.51
CA VAL A 193 -6.77 -13.48 11.90
C VAL A 193 -7.75 -13.32 10.73
N GLY A 194 -7.26 -13.39 9.49
CA GLY A 194 -8.02 -13.15 8.27
C GLY A 194 -9.16 -14.14 8.02
N GLN A 195 -9.09 -15.35 8.58
CA GLN A 195 -10.20 -16.32 8.53
C GLN A 195 -11.45 -15.84 9.29
N VAL A 196 -11.27 -15.03 10.34
CA VAL A 196 -12.37 -14.50 11.16
C VAL A 196 -12.89 -13.17 10.62
N PHE A 197 -12.04 -12.39 9.94
CA PHE A 197 -12.41 -11.07 9.42
C PHE A 197 -13.54 -11.12 8.39
N GLY A 198 -13.49 -12.07 7.46
CA GLY A 198 -14.53 -12.23 6.42
C GLY A 198 -15.93 -12.44 7.02
N PRO A 199 -16.13 -13.46 7.88
CA PRO A 199 -17.41 -13.68 8.56
C PRO A 199 -17.91 -12.48 9.38
N VAL A 200 -17.02 -11.80 10.12
CA VAL A 200 -17.39 -10.60 10.91
C VAL A 200 -17.85 -9.47 9.99
N MET A 201 -17.15 -9.22 8.89
CA MET A 201 -17.55 -8.18 7.93
C MET A 201 -18.85 -8.53 7.20
N ILE A 202 -19.11 -9.81 6.91
CA ILE A 202 -20.41 -10.23 6.37
C ILE A 202 -21.52 -9.96 7.38
N ALA A 203 -21.32 -10.34 8.65
CA ALA A 203 -22.28 -10.05 9.71
C ALA A 203 -22.53 -8.54 9.86
N TRP A 204 -21.47 -7.72 9.79
CA TRP A 204 -21.55 -6.27 9.78
C TRP A 204 -22.41 -5.73 8.63
N PHE A 205 -22.09 -6.08 7.38
CA PHE A 205 -22.83 -5.58 6.21
C PHE A 205 -24.29 -6.04 6.19
N VAL A 206 -24.55 -7.28 6.59
CA VAL A 206 -25.92 -7.79 6.71
C VAL A 206 -26.68 -7.03 7.81
N ALA A 207 -26.05 -6.79 8.97
CA ALA A 207 -26.67 -6.08 10.07
C ALA A 207 -27.02 -4.62 9.71
N ILE A 208 -26.07 -3.85 9.15
CA ILE A 208 -26.34 -2.46 8.75
C ILE A 208 -27.35 -2.38 7.59
N GLY A 209 -27.32 -3.35 6.68
CA GLY A 209 -28.30 -3.45 5.61
C GLY A 209 -29.71 -3.72 6.14
N ALA A 210 -29.84 -4.65 7.10
CA ALA A 210 -31.11 -4.96 7.75
C ALA A 210 -31.67 -3.77 8.56
N CYS A 211 -30.83 -3.08 9.33
CA CYS A 211 -31.21 -1.85 10.03
C CYS A 211 -31.61 -0.74 9.04
N GLY A 212 -30.89 -0.62 7.92
CA GLY A 212 -31.22 0.28 6.83
C GLY A 212 -32.61 0.02 6.25
N VAL A 213 -32.91 -1.23 5.92
CA VAL A 213 -34.24 -1.66 5.44
C VAL A 213 -35.33 -1.34 6.46
N ALA A 214 -35.09 -1.63 7.74
CA ALA A 214 -36.06 -1.32 8.80
C ALA A 214 -36.41 0.17 8.84
N GLY A 215 -35.42 1.07 8.80
CA GLY A 215 -35.68 2.51 8.75
C GLY A 215 -36.38 2.98 7.46
N ILE A 216 -36.09 2.35 6.31
CA ILE A 216 -36.77 2.68 5.05
C ILE A 216 -38.25 2.27 5.08
N VAL A 217 -38.60 1.17 5.74
CA VAL A 217 -39.99 0.70 5.82
C VAL A 217 -40.89 1.73 6.53
N ASP A 218 -40.37 2.44 7.52
CA ASP A 218 -41.11 3.48 8.24
C ASP A 218 -41.32 4.75 7.39
N HIS A 219 -40.37 5.08 6.51
CA HIS A 219 -40.41 6.25 5.61
C HIS A 219 -39.98 5.91 4.17
N PRO A 220 -40.80 5.15 3.41
CA PRO A 220 -40.42 4.62 2.09
C PRO A 220 -40.18 5.71 1.05
N GLU A 221 -40.71 6.91 1.27
CA GLU A 221 -40.47 8.08 0.44
C GLU A 221 -38.98 8.43 0.30
N ILE A 222 -38.12 8.06 1.26
CA ILE A 222 -36.67 8.34 1.21
C ILE A 222 -36.00 7.77 -0.04
N LEU A 223 -36.56 6.71 -0.63
CA LEU A 223 -36.06 6.10 -1.87
C LEU A 223 -36.03 7.08 -3.05
N LYS A 224 -36.81 8.16 -3.01
CA LYS A 224 -36.74 9.24 -4.00
C LYS A 224 -35.35 9.88 -4.06
N ALA A 225 -34.58 9.87 -2.96
CA ALA A 225 -33.21 10.38 -2.90
C ALA A 225 -32.27 9.69 -3.90
N LEU A 226 -32.58 8.49 -4.37
CA LEU A 226 -31.79 7.81 -5.41
C LEU A 226 -31.78 8.59 -6.74
N SER A 227 -32.80 9.40 -7.01
CA SER A 227 -32.82 10.25 -8.19
C SER A 227 -31.76 11.36 -8.08
N PRO A 228 -30.90 11.55 -9.10
CA PRO A 228 -29.86 12.59 -9.09
C PRO A 228 -30.46 14.00 -9.08
N THR A 229 -31.76 14.15 -9.39
CA THR A 229 -32.47 15.43 -9.33
C THR A 229 -32.43 16.06 -7.94
N TYR A 230 -32.39 15.26 -6.87
CA TYR A 230 -32.31 15.79 -5.50
C TYR A 230 -30.92 16.32 -5.17
N ALA A 231 -29.86 15.60 -5.55
CA ALA A 231 -28.48 16.09 -5.44
C ALA A 231 -28.27 17.38 -6.27
N LEU A 232 -28.71 17.38 -7.53
CA LEU A 232 -28.59 18.53 -8.42
C LEU A 232 -29.44 19.72 -7.92
N GLY A 233 -30.67 19.45 -7.48
CA GLY A 233 -31.56 20.46 -6.91
C GLY A 233 -31.00 21.08 -5.63
N PHE A 234 -30.36 20.29 -4.78
CA PHE A 234 -29.69 20.76 -3.58
C PHE A 234 -28.48 21.64 -3.91
N LEU A 235 -27.66 21.23 -4.89
CA LEU A 235 -26.54 22.03 -5.40
C LEU A 235 -27.00 23.34 -6.08
N SER A 236 -28.08 23.32 -6.86
CA SER A 236 -28.56 24.52 -7.56
C SER A 236 -29.37 25.47 -6.68
N GLY A 237 -30.17 24.94 -5.75
CA GLY A 237 -31.06 25.72 -4.88
C GLY A 237 -30.34 26.34 -3.69
N HIS A 238 -29.36 25.64 -3.12
CA HIS A 238 -28.62 26.07 -1.93
C HIS A 238 -27.12 25.79 -2.08
N PHE A 239 -26.51 26.29 -3.16
CA PHE A 239 -25.12 25.99 -3.51
C PHE A 239 -24.13 26.15 -2.34
N GLY A 240 -24.25 27.21 -1.54
CA GLY A 240 -23.37 27.40 -0.37
C GLY A 240 -23.47 26.26 0.63
N ILE A 241 -24.68 25.90 1.06
CA ILE A 241 -24.92 24.82 2.03
C ILE A 241 -24.48 23.47 1.43
N ALA A 242 -24.85 23.21 0.18
CA ALA A 242 -24.49 21.98 -0.51
C ALA A 242 -22.97 21.84 -0.71
N PHE A 243 -22.28 22.94 -1.03
CA PHE A 243 -20.83 22.97 -1.19
C PHE A 243 -20.11 22.65 0.13
N PHE A 244 -20.54 23.22 1.26
CA PHE A 244 -19.97 22.87 2.56
C PHE A 244 -20.33 21.44 2.99
N ALA A 245 -21.53 20.95 2.64
CA ALA A 245 -21.92 19.57 2.88
C ALA A 245 -21.00 18.58 2.17
N LEU A 246 -20.46 18.89 0.98
CA LEU A 246 -19.50 18.04 0.27
C LEU A 246 -18.25 17.73 1.10
N ALA A 247 -17.80 18.67 1.95
CA ALA A 247 -16.66 18.43 2.85
C ALA A 247 -16.95 17.37 3.92
N ALA A 248 -18.21 17.12 4.27
CA ALA A 248 -18.60 16.01 5.14
C ALA A 248 -19.02 14.76 4.34
N VAL A 249 -19.65 14.92 3.17
CA VAL A 249 -20.04 13.80 2.29
C VAL A 249 -18.82 13.00 1.80
N VAL A 250 -17.64 13.62 1.72
CA VAL A 250 -16.39 12.92 1.40
C VAL A 250 -16.14 11.70 2.31
N LEU A 251 -16.63 11.74 3.55
CA LEU A 251 -16.53 10.65 4.52
C LEU A 251 -17.16 9.34 4.05
N ALA A 252 -18.11 9.40 3.11
CA ALA A 252 -18.75 8.22 2.52
C ALA A 252 -17.91 7.53 1.44
N VAL A 253 -16.91 8.21 0.88
CA VAL A 253 -16.07 7.69 -0.22
C VAL A 253 -14.65 7.34 0.22
N THR A 254 -14.36 7.47 1.51
CA THR A 254 -13.06 7.10 2.10
C THR A 254 -12.87 5.59 2.01
N GLY A 255 -11.63 5.15 1.83
CA GLY A 255 -11.30 3.74 1.56
C GLY A 255 -11.33 3.31 0.10
N ALA A 256 -11.75 4.17 -0.84
CA ALA A 256 -11.64 3.86 -2.28
C ALA A 256 -10.18 3.66 -2.74
N GLU A 257 -9.24 4.36 -2.11
CA GLU A 257 -7.81 4.21 -2.36
C GLU A 257 -7.24 2.89 -1.80
N ALA A 258 -7.69 2.47 -0.62
CA ALA A 258 -7.33 1.16 -0.04
C ALA A 258 -7.81 0.02 -0.94
N LEU A 259 -9.03 0.12 -1.49
CA LEU A 259 -9.58 -0.80 -2.49
C LEU A 259 -8.63 -1.03 -3.68
N TYR A 260 -8.02 0.06 -4.17
CA TYR A 260 -7.11 -0.01 -5.30
C TYR A 260 -5.72 -0.51 -4.92
N ALA A 261 -5.21 -0.14 -3.74
CA ALA A 261 -3.93 -0.61 -3.23
C ALA A 261 -3.92 -2.13 -2.95
N ASP A 262 -5.02 -2.67 -2.41
CA ASP A 262 -5.14 -4.09 -2.04
C ASP A 262 -5.42 -5.03 -3.22
N MET A 263 -5.39 -4.51 -4.45
CA MET A 263 -5.56 -5.32 -5.65
C MET A 263 -4.44 -6.37 -5.81
N GLY A 264 -3.23 -6.09 -5.29
CA GLY A 264 -2.12 -7.05 -5.28
C GLY A 264 -2.42 -8.33 -4.50
N HIS A 265 -3.30 -8.27 -3.49
CA HIS A 265 -3.59 -9.42 -2.62
C HIS A 265 -4.77 -10.26 -3.11
N PHE A 266 -5.84 -9.62 -3.58
CA PHE A 266 -7.10 -10.30 -3.92
C PHE A 266 -7.44 -10.27 -5.41
N GLY A 267 -6.82 -9.38 -6.17
CA GLY A 267 -7.13 -9.12 -7.57
C GLY A 267 -8.46 -8.39 -7.77
N ARG A 268 -8.64 -7.86 -8.99
CA ARG A 268 -9.81 -7.03 -9.35
C ARG A 268 -11.15 -7.74 -9.22
N ARG A 269 -11.28 -8.98 -9.72
CA ARG A 269 -12.60 -9.64 -9.86
C ARG A 269 -13.27 -9.96 -8.52
N PRO A 270 -12.58 -10.52 -7.50
CA PRO A 270 -13.18 -10.76 -6.19
C PRO A 270 -13.63 -9.47 -5.51
N ILE A 271 -12.78 -8.44 -5.58
CA ILE A 271 -13.07 -7.09 -5.06
C ILE A 271 -14.36 -6.54 -5.71
N THR A 272 -14.44 -6.50 -7.04
CA THR A 272 -15.63 -5.99 -7.74
C THR A 272 -16.92 -6.74 -7.37
N ARG A 273 -16.86 -8.07 -7.20
CA ARG A 273 -18.03 -8.88 -6.82
C ARG A 273 -18.49 -8.59 -5.40
N ALA A 274 -17.58 -8.59 -4.44
CA ALA A 274 -17.86 -8.25 -3.04
C ALA A 274 -18.52 -6.86 -2.93
N TRP A 275 -17.97 -5.88 -3.66
CA TRP A 275 -18.51 -4.53 -3.74
C TRP A 275 -19.96 -4.50 -4.23
N LEU A 276 -20.22 -5.11 -5.41
CA LEU A 276 -21.54 -5.05 -6.06
C LEU A 276 -22.62 -5.84 -5.32
N ILE A 277 -22.27 -6.99 -4.72
CA ILE A 277 -23.25 -7.93 -4.16
C ILE A 277 -23.63 -7.56 -2.72
N LEU A 278 -22.66 -7.09 -1.91
CA LEU A 278 -22.87 -6.93 -0.47
C LEU A 278 -22.57 -5.51 0.02
N VAL A 279 -21.37 -5.00 -0.24
CA VAL A 279 -20.89 -3.77 0.39
C VAL A 279 -21.67 -2.54 -0.07
N PHE A 280 -21.76 -2.33 -1.39
CA PHE A 280 -22.49 -1.19 -1.95
C PHE A 280 -23.97 -1.21 -1.54
N PRO A 281 -24.73 -2.31 -1.73
CA PRO A 281 -26.12 -2.36 -1.27
C PRO A 281 -26.27 -2.11 0.24
N ALA A 282 -25.46 -2.73 1.09
CA ALA A 282 -25.55 -2.58 2.54
C ALA A 282 -25.29 -1.14 3.00
N CYS A 283 -24.22 -0.50 2.51
CA CYS A 283 -23.92 0.88 2.85
C CYS A 283 -25.02 1.84 2.36
N MET A 284 -25.54 1.64 1.14
CA MET A 284 -26.60 2.51 0.60
C MET A 284 -27.90 2.35 1.37
N LEU A 285 -28.29 1.13 1.73
CA LEU A 285 -29.46 0.87 2.58
C LEU A 285 -29.29 1.53 3.95
N SER A 286 -28.10 1.45 4.55
CA SER A 286 -27.81 2.13 5.82
C SER A 286 -27.96 3.65 5.70
N TYR A 287 -27.41 4.28 4.66
CA TYR A 287 -27.56 5.74 4.47
C TYR A 287 -29.00 6.16 4.23
N LEU A 288 -29.76 5.39 3.44
CA LEU A 288 -31.19 5.63 3.23
C LEU A 288 -31.99 5.48 4.53
N GLY A 289 -31.76 4.42 5.29
CA GLY A 289 -32.44 4.20 6.58
C GLY A 289 -32.14 5.28 7.61
N GLN A 290 -30.88 5.74 7.70
CA GLN A 290 -30.52 6.88 8.54
C GLN A 290 -31.18 8.18 8.07
N GLY A 291 -31.25 8.41 6.75
CA GLY A 291 -31.98 9.55 6.18
C GLY A 291 -33.47 9.53 6.53
N ALA A 292 -34.11 8.37 6.42
CA ALA A 292 -35.50 8.15 6.84
C ALA A 292 -35.70 8.44 8.34
N LEU A 293 -34.80 7.98 9.21
CA LEU A 293 -34.87 8.22 10.64
C LEU A 293 -34.81 9.72 10.99
N ILE A 294 -33.97 10.49 10.27
CA ILE A 294 -33.83 11.94 10.44
C ILE A 294 -35.07 12.68 9.89
N LEU A 295 -35.70 12.16 8.83
CA LEU A 295 -36.97 12.71 8.32
C LEU A 295 -38.11 12.55 9.33
N GLY A 296 -38.16 11.43 10.05
CA GLY A 296 -39.16 11.16 11.07
C GLY A 296 -39.00 12.05 12.31
N ASP A 297 -37.78 12.17 12.83
CA ASP A 297 -37.47 13.05 13.96
C ASP A 297 -36.07 13.70 13.82
N PRO A 298 -36.00 15.04 13.64
CA PRO A 298 -34.76 15.80 13.60
C PRO A 298 -33.84 15.63 14.82
N ALA A 299 -34.35 15.22 15.98
CA ALA A 299 -33.53 14.97 17.18
C ALA A 299 -32.54 13.80 16.99
N ASN A 300 -32.80 12.91 16.03
CA ASN A 300 -31.96 11.73 15.77
C ASN A 300 -30.62 12.03 15.10
N VAL A 301 -30.33 13.30 14.79
CA VAL A 301 -29.07 13.75 14.16
C VAL A 301 -27.84 13.52 15.03
N SER A 302 -28.01 13.40 16.35
CA SER A 302 -26.91 13.22 17.30
C SER A 302 -26.12 11.93 17.06
N SER A 303 -26.80 10.83 16.65
CA SER A 303 -26.16 9.55 16.34
C SER A 303 -27.08 8.67 15.48
N PRO A 304 -27.35 9.07 14.21
CA PRO A 304 -28.37 8.43 13.38
C PRO A 304 -28.08 6.94 13.14
N PHE A 305 -26.81 6.54 13.07
CA PHE A 305 -26.42 5.14 12.92
C PHE A 305 -26.86 4.26 14.11
N PHE A 306 -26.54 4.65 15.35
CA PHE A 306 -26.86 3.84 16.54
C PHE A 306 -28.33 3.95 16.94
N LEU A 307 -28.99 5.07 16.63
CA LEU A 307 -30.42 5.27 16.89
C LEU A 307 -31.31 4.48 15.91
N LEU A 308 -30.80 4.17 14.71
CA LEU A 308 -31.49 3.29 13.75
C LEU A 308 -31.61 1.84 14.26
N VAL A 309 -30.79 1.45 15.23
CA VAL A 309 -30.80 0.10 15.80
C VAL A 309 -31.84 0.02 16.92
N PRO A 310 -32.69 -1.04 16.94
CA PRO A 310 -33.61 -1.29 18.04
C PRO A 310 -32.88 -1.30 19.40
N ASP A 311 -33.54 -0.86 20.47
CA ASP A 311 -32.91 -0.68 21.79
C ASP A 311 -32.15 -1.92 22.27
N TRP A 312 -32.73 -3.12 22.11
CA TRP A 312 -32.12 -4.39 22.50
C TRP A 312 -30.86 -4.73 21.68
N GLY A 313 -30.78 -4.24 20.43
CA GLY A 313 -29.71 -4.53 19.47
C GLY A 313 -28.53 -3.56 19.55
N ARG A 314 -28.64 -2.45 20.29
CA ARG A 314 -27.57 -1.43 20.36
C ARG A 314 -26.26 -1.97 20.95
N TRP A 315 -26.32 -2.73 22.05
CA TRP A 315 -25.13 -3.36 22.65
C TRP A 315 -24.41 -4.32 21.68
N PRO A 316 -25.12 -5.29 21.06
CA PRO A 316 -24.54 -6.11 19.99
C PRO A 316 -23.96 -5.29 18.83
N MET A 317 -24.66 -4.25 18.38
CA MET A 317 -24.17 -3.41 17.28
C MET A 317 -22.88 -2.66 17.64
N ILE A 318 -22.75 -2.13 18.86
CA ILE A 318 -21.52 -1.48 19.32
C ILE A 318 -20.34 -2.45 19.27
N LEU A 319 -20.52 -3.68 19.74
CA LEU A 319 -19.47 -4.69 19.70
C LEU A 319 -19.09 -5.05 18.25
N LEU A 320 -20.10 -5.22 17.39
CA LEU A 320 -19.90 -5.51 15.98
C LEU A 320 -19.24 -4.35 15.23
N ALA A 321 -19.66 -3.11 15.49
CA ALA A 321 -19.04 -1.89 14.96
C ALA A 321 -17.59 -1.75 15.42
N THR A 322 -17.30 -2.07 16.68
CA THR A 322 -15.93 -2.06 17.21
C THR A 322 -15.09 -3.12 16.50
N ALA A 323 -15.61 -4.33 16.29
CA ALA A 323 -14.92 -5.36 15.53
C ALA A 323 -14.69 -4.95 14.06
N ALA A 324 -15.70 -4.39 13.40
CA ALA A 324 -15.62 -3.93 12.01
C ALA A 324 -14.60 -2.78 11.85
N THR A 325 -14.56 -1.82 12.78
CA THR A 325 -13.61 -0.69 12.74
C THR A 325 -12.19 -1.09 13.08
N VAL A 326 -12.01 -2.10 13.94
CA VAL A 326 -10.71 -2.77 14.14
C VAL A 326 -10.23 -3.40 12.83
N ILE A 327 -11.10 -4.14 12.14
CA ILE A 327 -10.80 -4.75 10.83
C ILE A 327 -10.49 -3.68 9.77
N ALA A 328 -11.28 -2.62 9.70
CA ALA A 328 -11.04 -1.47 8.83
C ALA A 328 -9.65 -0.86 9.04
N SER A 329 -9.29 -0.65 10.31
CA SER A 329 -7.99 -0.13 10.69
C SER A 329 -6.85 -1.04 10.24
N GLN A 330 -7.04 -2.37 10.26
CA GLN A 330 -6.03 -3.33 9.78
C GLN A 330 -5.73 -3.21 8.30
N ALA A 331 -6.77 -3.04 7.49
CA ALA A 331 -6.65 -2.88 6.04
C ALA A 331 -5.74 -1.70 5.71
N VAL A 332 -6.04 -0.55 6.30
CA VAL A 332 -5.32 0.69 6.04
C VAL A 332 -3.89 0.64 6.56
N ILE A 333 -3.66 0.05 7.76
CA ILE A 333 -2.30 -0.16 8.29
C ILE A 333 -1.47 -1.04 7.35
N THR A 334 -2.06 -2.12 6.81
CA THR A 334 -1.40 -3.03 5.86
C THR A 334 -1.13 -2.33 4.52
N GLY A 335 -2.07 -1.51 4.05
CA GLY A 335 -1.90 -0.63 2.89
C GLY A 335 -0.72 0.32 3.07
N ALA A 336 -0.58 0.93 4.26
CA ALA A 336 0.54 1.82 4.57
C ALA A 336 1.90 1.10 4.53
N TYR A 337 1.97 -0.15 5.00
CA TYR A 337 3.17 -0.98 4.85
C TYR A 337 3.51 -1.24 3.39
N SER A 338 2.49 -1.57 2.58
CA SER A 338 2.64 -1.84 1.14
C SER A 338 3.16 -0.62 0.40
N VAL A 339 2.56 0.56 0.63
CA VAL A 339 3.02 1.84 0.05
C VAL A 339 4.44 2.18 0.52
N ALA A 340 4.78 1.98 1.80
CA ALA A 340 6.13 2.23 2.30
C ALA A 340 7.19 1.28 1.68
N SER A 341 6.85 0.00 1.52
CA SER A 341 7.71 -0.99 0.87
C SER A 341 7.93 -0.66 -0.61
N GLN A 342 6.86 -0.35 -1.34
CA GLN A 342 6.93 0.06 -2.74
C GLN A 342 7.72 1.37 -2.91
N ALA A 343 7.56 2.33 -1.98
CA ALA A 343 8.38 3.55 -1.93
C ALA A 343 9.88 3.22 -1.77
N ALA A 344 10.21 2.29 -0.87
CA ALA A 344 11.59 1.86 -0.63
C ALA A 344 12.19 1.16 -1.88
N GLN A 345 11.41 0.30 -2.55
CA GLN A 345 11.82 -0.37 -3.79
C GLN A 345 12.06 0.62 -4.94
N LEU A 346 11.19 1.61 -5.09
CA LEU A 346 11.34 2.68 -6.09
C LEU A 346 12.47 3.67 -5.75
N GLY A 347 13.01 3.61 -4.52
CA GLY A 347 14.12 4.42 -4.04
C GLY A 347 13.74 5.75 -3.38
N TYR A 348 12.48 5.91 -3.00
CA TYR A 348 11.96 7.09 -2.28
C TYR A 348 12.10 6.96 -0.76
N LEU A 349 12.27 5.75 -0.22
CA LEU A 349 12.59 5.51 1.19
C LEU A 349 13.87 4.67 1.34
N PRO A 350 14.54 4.73 2.50
CA PRO A 350 15.61 3.78 2.84
C PRO A 350 15.10 2.35 2.80
N ARG A 351 16.03 1.39 2.70
CA ARG A 351 15.68 -0.02 2.83
C ARG A 351 15.15 -0.25 4.25
N LEU A 352 13.85 -0.54 4.33
CA LEU A 352 13.17 -0.86 5.58
C LEU A 352 13.33 -2.36 5.86
N ARG A 353 13.36 -2.73 7.14
CA ARG A 353 13.24 -4.14 7.54
C ARG A 353 11.81 -4.59 7.26
N ILE A 354 11.64 -5.49 6.30
CA ILE A 354 10.36 -6.07 5.92
C ILE A 354 10.33 -7.50 6.45
N ALA A 355 9.32 -7.84 7.23
CA ALA A 355 9.02 -9.22 7.60
C ALA A 355 7.81 -9.67 6.78
N HIS A 356 7.97 -10.68 5.92
CA HIS A 356 6.84 -11.29 5.23
C HIS A 356 6.05 -12.16 6.22
N THR A 357 4.73 -12.01 6.24
CA THR A 357 3.85 -12.66 7.23
C THR A 357 3.06 -13.83 6.69
N SER A 358 3.09 -14.06 5.37
CA SER A 358 2.41 -15.18 4.71
C SER A 358 3.25 -15.78 3.60
N GLU A 359 3.29 -17.12 3.54
CA GLU A 359 3.89 -17.88 2.44
C GLU A 359 3.03 -17.88 1.17
N SER A 360 1.72 -17.64 1.30
CA SER A 360 0.77 -17.70 0.17
C SER A 360 0.59 -16.36 -0.53
N THR A 361 0.97 -15.24 0.10
CA THR A 361 0.69 -13.90 -0.41
C THR A 361 1.85 -12.96 -0.10
N MET A 362 2.68 -12.69 -1.12
CA MET A 362 3.87 -11.84 -1.02
C MET A 362 3.59 -10.45 -0.44
N GLY A 363 2.40 -9.90 -0.71
CA GLY A 363 1.98 -8.56 -0.24
C GLY A 363 1.63 -8.46 1.25
N GLN A 364 1.50 -9.58 1.99
CA GLN A 364 1.25 -9.51 3.44
C GLN A 364 2.56 -9.28 4.18
N ILE A 365 2.89 -8.02 4.38
CA ILE A 365 4.15 -7.58 4.99
C ILE A 365 3.94 -6.86 6.31
N TYR A 366 4.87 -7.04 7.24
CA TYR A 366 4.98 -6.28 8.47
C TYR A 366 6.22 -5.39 8.42
N VAL A 367 6.03 -4.08 8.62
CA VAL A 367 7.11 -3.09 8.63
C VAL A 367 7.17 -2.45 10.03
N PRO A 368 8.06 -2.92 10.93
CA PRO A 368 8.04 -2.55 12.35
C PRO A 368 8.13 -1.04 12.60
N TRP A 369 9.00 -0.34 11.85
CA TRP A 369 9.21 1.11 12.05
C TRP A 369 7.96 1.93 11.68
N ILE A 370 7.30 1.56 10.58
CA ILE A 370 6.05 2.20 10.15
C ILE A 370 4.93 1.89 11.15
N ASN A 371 4.85 0.65 11.67
CA ASN A 371 3.89 0.26 12.69
C ASN A 371 3.94 1.17 13.93
N TRP A 372 5.12 1.33 14.53
CA TRP A 372 5.27 2.14 15.73
C TRP A 372 5.03 3.63 15.47
N THR A 373 5.47 4.14 14.31
CA THR A 373 5.20 5.52 13.91
C THR A 373 3.70 5.77 13.77
N LEU A 374 2.98 4.88 13.08
CA LEU A 374 1.52 4.96 12.94
C LEU A 374 0.82 4.86 14.30
N LEU A 375 1.21 3.93 15.19
CA LEU A 375 0.62 3.81 16.53
C LEU A 375 0.70 5.13 17.30
N VAL A 376 1.88 5.73 17.36
CA VAL A 376 2.09 7.00 18.08
C VAL A 376 1.25 8.12 17.46
N SER A 377 1.20 8.21 16.13
CA SER A 377 0.40 9.21 15.43
C SER A 377 -1.10 9.03 15.69
N VAL A 378 -1.62 7.81 15.55
CA VAL A 378 -3.04 7.50 15.78
C VAL A 378 -3.43 7.82 17.23
N LEU A 379 -2.64 7.41 18.22
CA LEU A 379 -2.90 7.73 19.63
C LEU A 379 -2.87 9.23 19.88
N THR A 380 -1.92 9.95 19.28
CA THR A 380 -1.83 11.40 19.38
C THR A 380 -3.12 12.06 18.86
N LEU A 381 -3.64 11.60 17.72
CA LEU A 381 -4.91 12.08 17.16
C LEU A 381 -6.09 11.81 18.10
N VAL A 382 -6.19 10.59 18.64
CA VAL A 382 -7.27 10.22 19.58
C VAL A 382 -7.25 11.11 20.82
N PHE A 383 -6.08 11.35 21.43
CA PHE A 383 -5.97 12.20 22.61
C PHE A 383 -6.14 13.70 22.33
N ALA A 384 -5.74 14.15 21.14
CA ALA A 384 -5.86 15.55 20.72
C ALA A 384 -7.32 15.93 20.40
N PHE A 385 -8.02 15.11 19.62
CA PHE A 385 -9.37 15.44 19.14
C PHE A 385 -10.49 14.94 20.06
N ARG A 386 -10.28 13.80 20.75
CA ARG A 386 -11.18 13.19 21.76
C ARG A 386 -12.59 12.79 21.30
N THR A 387 -13.12 13.37 20.23
CA THR A 387 -14.42 13.03 19.63
C THR A 387 -14.30 12.76 18.14
N SER A 388 -15.14 11.87 17.61
CA SER A 388 -15.11 11.53 16.18
C SER A 388 -15.51 12.73 15.32
N ALA A 389 -16.48 13.53 15.78
CA ALA A 389 -16.90 14.75 15.11
C ALA A 389 -15.75 15.76 14.95
N ALA A 390 -14.97 16.00 16.01
CA ALA A 390 -13.81 16.90 15.95
C ALA A 390 -12.76 16.41 14.94
N LEU A 391 -12.53 15.10 14.90
CA LEU A 391 -11.57 14.48 13.98
C LEU A 391 -12.08 14.48 12.52
N ALA A 392 -13.39 14.33 12.31
CA ALA A 392 -14.03 14.37 11.01
C ALA A 392 -13.83 15.70 10.28
N TYR A 393 -13.80 16.83 11.01
CA TYR A 393 -13.48 18.15 10.43
C TYR A 393 -12.12 18.21 9.76
N ALA A 394 -11.14 17.46 10.27
CA ALA A 394 -9.76 17.53 9.84
C ALA A 394 -9.42 16.56 8.69
N PHE A 395 -10.28 15.60 8.37
CA PHE A 395 -9.89 14.39 7.62
C PHE A 395 -9.91 14.53 6.09
N GLY A 396 -10.96 15.15 5.52
CA GLY A 396 -11.27 14.99 4.09
C GLY A 396 -10.24 15.56 3.09
N MET A 397 -9.28 16.36 3.53
CA MET A 397 -8.29 16.99 2.64
C MET A 397 -7.25 16.02 2.06
N ALA A 398 -6.68 15.12 2.89
CA ALA A 398 -5.70 14.16 2.38
C ALA A 398 -6.34 13.20 1.39
N VAL A 399 -7.52 12.68 1.72
CA VAL A 399 -8.26 11.72 0.89
C VAL A 399 -8.66 12.32 -0.46
N THR A 400 -9.26 13.52 -0.47
CA THR A 400 -9.60 14.19 -1.74
C THR A 400 -8.37 14.53 -2.57
N GLY A 401 -7.27 14.93 -1.93
CA GLY A 401 -5.99 15.13 -2.60
C GLY A 401 -5.49 13.85 -3.28
N THR A 402 -5.47 12.73 -2.55
CA THR A 402 -5.05 11.42 -3.08
C THR A 402 -5.95 10.96 -4.24
N ILE A 403 -7.27 11.10 -4.10
CA ILE A 403 -8.24 10.75 -5.16
C ILE A 403 -7.98 11.59 -6.41
N THR A 404 -7.89 12.92 -6.27
CA THR A 404 -7.65 13.84 -7.40
C THR A 404 -6.37 13.50 -8.14
N ILE A 405 -5.29 13.23 -7.39
CA ILE A 405 -3.99 12.85 -7.96
C ILE A 405 -4.08 11.50 -8.68
N THR A 406 -4.77 10.53 -8.08
CA THR A 406 -4.97 9.20 -8.67
C THR A 406 -5.74 9.29 -9.98
N THR A 407 -6.85 10.04 -10.02
CA THR A 407 -7.63 10.30 -11.24
C THR A 407 -6.76 10.93 -12.33
N LEU A 408 -5.94 11.92 -11.97
CA LEU A 408 -5.06 12.61 -12.91
C LEU A 408 -3.97 11.68 -13.49
N LEU A 409 -3.31 10.89 -12.62
CA LEU A 409 -2.32 9.89 -13.04
C LEU A 409 -2.96 8.80 -13.90
N PHE A 410 -4.15 8.34 -13.52
CA PHE A 410 -4.91 7.34 -14.26
C PHE A 410 -5.17 7.77 -15.69
N PHE A 411 -5.73 8.97 -15.92
CA PHE A 411 -6.02 9.44 -17.28
C PHE A 411 -4.76 9.65 -18.11
N TYR A 412 -3.64 10.04 -17.49
CA TYR A 412 -2.37 10.12 -18.18
C TYR A 412 -1.85 8.75 -18.63
N VAL A 413 -1.90 7.75 -17.74
CA VAL A 413 -1.51 6.37 -18.05
C VAL A 413 -2.45 5.74 -19.08
N ALA A 414 -3.77 5.96 -18.95
CA ALA A 414 -4.79 5.47 -19.88
C ALA A 414 -4.55 6.02 -21.30
N ARG A 415 -4.24 7.32 -21.42
CA ARG A 415 -3.85 7.94 -22.70
C ARG A 415 -2.64 7.27 -23.34
N ALA A 416 -1.66 6.87 -22.54
CA ALA A 416 -0.43 6.29 -23.03
C ALA A 416 -0.55 4.80 -23.38
N ARG A 417 -1.36 4.04 -22.63
CA ARG A 417 -1.41 2.57 -22.69
C ARG A 417 -2.56 2.01 -23.52
N TRP A 418 -3.73 2.67 -23.56
CA TRP A 418 -4.96 2.03 -24.05
C TRP A 418 -5.40 2.41 -25.46
N GLY A 419 -4.69 3.33 -26.13
CA GLY A 419 -5.04 3.75 -27.50
C GLY A 419 -6.46 4.34 -27.64
N THR A 420 -7.14 4.62 -26.53
CA THR A 420 -8.49 5.16 -26.50
C THR A 420 -8.53 6.56 -27.12
N PRO A 421 -9.60 6.90 -27.86
CA PRO A 421 -9.67 8.17 -28.56
C PRO A 421 -9.68 9.34 -27.57
N LEU A 422 -8.97 10.42 -27.92
CA LEU A 422 -8.72 11.55 -27.02
C LEU A 422 -9.98 12.27 -26.54
N TRP A 423 -11.05 12.29 -27.35
CA TRP A 423 -12.32 12.91 -26.97
C TRP A 423 -12.99 12.16 -25.80
N LEU A 424 -12.94 10.83 -25.80
CA LEU A 424 -13.52 10.00 -24.74
C LEU A 424 -12.75 10.17 -23.43
N LEU A 425 -11.41 10.17 -23.52
CA LEU A 425 -10.54 10.47 -22.38
C LEU A 425 -10.76 11.91 -21.88
N GLY A 426 -10.93 12.88 -22.77
CA GLY A 426 -11.17 14.28 -22.43
C GLY A 426 -12.50 14.51 -21.71
N ILE A 427 -13.57 13.87 -22.18
CA ILE A 427 -14.89 13.93 -21.52
C ILE A 427 -14.82 13.25 -20.15
N GLY A 428 -14.30 12.01 -20.10
CA GLY A 428 -14.16 11.28 -18.84
C GLY A 428 -13.31 12.02 -17.82
N ALA A 429 -12.15 12.54 -18.23
CA ALA A 429 -11.27 13.31 -17.36
C ALA A 429 -11.94 14.58 -16.86
N THR A 430 -12.61 15.34 -17.75
CA THR A 430 -13.31 16.57 -17.36
C THR A 430 -14.39 16.29 -16.32
N VAL A 431 -15.23 15.28 -16.53
CA VAL A 431 -16.34 14.97 -15.61
C VAL A 431 -15.82 14.50 -14.25
N LEU A 432 -14.88 13.54 -14.22
CA LEU A 432 -14.38 12.98 -12.97
C LEU A 432 -13.50 13.96 -12.20
N LEU A 433 -12.59 14.66 -12.88
CA LEU A 433 -11.77 15.69 -12.22
C LEU A 433 -12.62 16.87 -11.75
N PHE A 434 -13.71 17.22 -12.44
CA PHE A 434 -14.60 18.27 -11.95
C PHE A 434 -15.22 17.90 -10.60
N VAL A 435 -15.68 16.65 -10.45
CA VAL A 435 -16.21 16.14 -9.17
C VAL A 435 -15.13 16.11 -8.10
N ASP A 436 -13.95 15.56 -8.40
CA ASP A 436 -12.82 15.48 -7.47
C ASP A 436 -12.38 16.88 -7.01
N LEU A 437 -12.28 17.84 -7.94
CA LEU A 437 -11.91 19.22 -7.64
C LEU A 437 -12.98 19.95 -6.83
N LEU A 438 -14.27 19.63 -7.02
CA LEU A 438 -15.34 20.19 -6.21
C LEU A 438 -15.24 19.70 -4.75
N PHE A 439 -14.97 18.40 -4.54
CA PHE A 439 -14.71 17.84 -3.22
C PHE A 439 -13.45 18.42 -2.58
N LEU A 440 -12.37 18.57 -3.36
CA LEU A 440 -11.12 19.16 -2.90
C LEU A 440 -11.33 20.63 -2.50
N ALA A 441 -12.06 21.40 -3.31
CA ALA A 441 -12.37 22.80 -3.03
C ALA A 441 -13.23 22.94 -1.77
N ALA A 442 -14.24 22.09 -1.60
CA ALA A 442 -15.06 22.06 -0.38
C ALA A 442 -14.20 21.80 0.86
N ASN A 443 -13.32 20.81 0.81
CA ASN A 443 -12.42 20.47 1.92
C ASN A 443 -11.36 21.53 2.19
N LEU A 444 -10.97 22.32 1.19
CA LEU A 444 -10.03 23.42 1.36
C LEU A 444 -10.57 24.52 2.30
N THR A 445 -11.89 24.68 2.39
CA THR A 445 -12.51 25.63 3.32
C THR A 445 -12.32 25.24 4.79
N LYS A 446 -12.12 23.95 5.08
CA LYS A 446 -11.88 23.43 6.44
C LYS A 446 -10.41 23.51 6.88
N LEU A 447 -9.51 24.05 6.05
CA LEU A 447 -8.08 24.17 6.36
C LEU A 447 -7.80 24.96 7.64
N ALA A 448 -8.59 26.02 7.90
CA ALA A 448 -8.51 26.81 9.14
C ALA A 448 -9.02 26.08 10.39
N HIS A 449 -9.79 25.00 10.23
CA HIS A 449 -10.50 24.28 11.31
C HIS A 449 -9.90 22.90 11.60
N GLY A 450 -8.62 22.68 11.25
CA GLY A 450 -7.88 21.47 11.59
C GLY A 450 -7.49 20.60 10.39
N ALA A 451 -8.05 20.83 9.19
CA ALA A 451 -7.72 20.03 8.00
C ALA A 451 -6.26 20.23 7.49
N TRP A 452 -5.52 21.17 8.06
CA TRP A 452 -4.07 21.33 7.82
C TRP A 452 -3.24 20.16 8.37
N LEU A 453 -3.74 19.41 9.36
CA LEU A 453 -2.95 18.38 10.04
C LEU A 453 -2.57 17.19 9.13
N PRO A 454 -3.52 16.48 8.47
CA PRO A 454 -3.16 15.45 7.49
C PRO A 454 -2.28 15.97 6.35
N LEU A 455 -2.51 17.21 5.91
CA LEU A 455 -1.67 17.85 4.89
C LEU A 455 -0.24 18.06 5.39
N LEU A 456 -0.05 18.48 6.64
CA LEU A 456 1.27 18.64 7.26
C LEU A 456 1.99 17.30 7.36
N ILE A 457 1.29 16.24 7.75
CA ILE A 457 1.82 14.87 7.81
C ILE A 457 2.27 14.45 6.41
N GLY A 458 1.41 14.61 5.41
CA GLY A 458 1.73 14.31 4.01
C GLY A 458 2.90 15.15 3.48
N LEU A 459 2.95 16.45 3.78
CA LEU A 459 4.07 17.33 3.38
C LEU A 459 5.39 16.92 4.05
N THR A 460 5.33 16.48 5.30
CA THR A 460 6.49 15.98 6.05
C THR A 460 6.99 14.68 5.42
N ALA A 461 6.12 13.70 5.16
CA ALA A 461 6.45 12.46 4.47
C ALA A 461 7.01 12.73 3.07
N PHE A 462 6.39 13.63 2.30
CA PHE A 462 6.86 14.05 0.98
C PHE A 462 8.26 14.67 1.03
N THR A 463 8.51 15.52 2.04
CA THR A 463 9.83 16.14 2.24
C THR A 463 10.89 15.10 2.59
N VAL A 464 10.56 14.11 3.42
CA VAL A 464 11.45 12.98 3.73
C VAL A 464 11.75 12.18 2.47
N MET A 465 10.73 11.77 1.71
CA MET A 465 10.89 10.96 0.51
C MET A 465 11.71 11.66 -0.58
N THR A 466 11.39 12.92 -0.88
CA THR A 466 12.13 13.70 -1.89
C THR A 466 13.55 14.02 -1.46
N THR A 467 13.79 14.20 -0.15
CA THR A 467 15.15 14.37 0.40
C THR A 467 15.96 13.09 0.31
N TRP A 468 15.34 11.94 0.63
CA TRP A 468 15.97 10.64 0.48
C TRP A 468 16.32 10.33 -0.96
N GLN A 469 15.37 10.51 -1.89
CA GLN A 469 15.60 10.30 -3.32
C GLN A 469 16.80 11.13 -3.80
N ARG A 470 16.82 12.43 -3.46
CA ARG A 470 17.89 13.33 -3.89
C ARG A 470 19.25 12.94 -3.31
N GLY A 471 19.30 12.63 -2.01
CA GLY A 471 20.53 12.16 -1.37
C GLY A 471 21.01 10.84 -1.95
N ARG A 472 20.10 9.91 -2.25
CA ARG A 472 20.41 8.62 -2.89
C ARG A 472 20.97 8.79 -4.30
N GLU A 473 20.44 9.71 -5.10
CA GLU A 473 20.98 10.04 -6.43
C GLU A 473 22.44 10.54 -6.33
N ILE A 474 22.71 11.44 -5.39
CA ILE A 474 24.06 12.00 -5.15
C ILE A 474 25.02 10.88 -4.72
N VAL A 475 24.65 10.12 -3.68
CA VAL A 475 25.48 9.02 -3.17
C VAL A 475 25.69 7.94 -4.21
N THR A 476 24.67 7.61 -5.01
CA THR A 476 24.80 6.58 -6.06
C THR A 476 25.74 7.03 -7.17
N LYS A 477 25.70 8.31 -7.56
CA LYS A 477 26.62 8.86 -8.55
C LYS A 477 28.06 8.85 -8.06
N GLU A 478 28.30 9.37 -6.86
CA GLU A 478 29.65 9.37 -6.23
C GLU A 478 30.16 7.95 -6.01
N ARG A 479 29.29 7.03 -5.58
CA ARG A 479 29.60 5.63 -5.40
C ARG A 479 30.02 4.98 -6.72
N ALA A 480 29.25 5.17 -7.79
CA ALA A 480 29.56 4.58 -9.10
C ALA A 480 30.90 5.09 -9.65
N GLN A 481 31.23 6.37 -9.43
CA GLN A 481 32.53 6.93 -9.83
C GLN A 481 33.70 6.31 -9.07
N ARG A 482 33.54 6.01 -7.78
CA ARG A 482 34.57 5.37 -6.97
C ARG A 482 34.68 3.86 -7.17
N GLU A 483 33.57 3.21 -7.50
CA GLU A 483 33.55 1.78 -7.80
C GLU A 483 34.16 1.47 -9.16
N GLY A 484 33.97 2.34 -10.17
CA GLY A 484 34.45 2.07 -11.54
C GLY A 484 33.79 0.84 -12.16
N ALA A 485 34.20 0.47 -13.37
CA ALA A 485 33.72 -0.75 -14.03
C ALA A 485 34.43 -1.99 -13.46
N LEU A 486 33.67 -3.07 -13.21
CA LEU A 486 34.25 -4.31 -12.69
C LEU A 486 35.24 -4.94 -13.69
N SER A 487 34.87 -4.97 -14.97
CA SER A 487 35.70 -5.54 -16.04
C SER A 487 37.05 -4.82 -16.16
N GLU A 488 37.04 -3.48 -16.16
CA GLU A 488 38.27 -2.67 -16.23
C GLU A 488 39.18 -2.93 -15.02
N PHE A 489 38.60 -3.07 -13.83
CA PHE A 489 39.36 -3.36 -12.61
C PHE A 489 40.01 -4.75 -12.64
N ILE A 490 39.32 -5.76 -13.19
CA ILE A 490 39.89 -7.11 -13.36
C ILE A 490 41.03 -7.09 -14.40
N ASP A 491 40.85 -6.36 -15.50
CA ASP A 491 41.90 -6.17 -16.51
C ASP A 491 43.16 -5.50 -15.93
N GLU A 492 42.99 -4.53 -15.03
CA GLU A 492 44.10 -3.88 -14.31
C GLU A 492 44.85 -4.83 -13.38
N LEU A 493 44.13 -5.71 -12.67
CA LEU A 493 44.71 -6.73 -11.80
C LEU A 493 45.48 -7.79 -12.59
N ARG A 494 44.97 -8.17 -13.77
CA ARG A 494 45.61 -9.17 -14.64
C ARG A 494 46.82 -8.60 -15.36
N SER A 495 46.71 -7.39 -15.90
CA SER A 495 47.82 -6.71 -16.61
C SER A 495 49.00 -6.33 -15.70
N GLY A 496 48.87 -6.51 -14.38
CA GLY A 496 49.92 -6.21 -13.41
C GLY A 496 50.13 -4.71 -13.18
N LYS A 497 49.24 -3.86 -13.72
CA LYS A 497 49.26 -2.41 -13.47
C LYS A 497 49.05 -2.09 -11.99
N ALA A 498 48.23 -2.89 -11.30
CA ALA A 498 48.09 -2.88 -9.87
C ALA A 498 48.93 -4.02 -9.26
N PRO A 499 50.12 -3.75 -8.69
CA PRO A 499 50.95 -4.78 -8.10
C PRO A 499 50.24 -5.38 -6.88
N THR A 500 49.87 -6.65 -6.95
CA THR A 500 49.21 -7.37 -5.85
C THR A 500 49.95 -8.65 -5.54
N ARG A 501 50.15 -8.92 -4.24
CA ARG A 501 50.66 -10.19 -3.75
C ARG A 501 49.50 -11.18 -3.64
N ARG A 502 49.64 -12.35 -4.26
CA ARG A 502 48.68 -13.46 -4.10
C ARG A 502 48.94 -14.13 -2.75
N VAL A 503 47.90 -14.26 -1.92
CA VAL A 503 47.93 -14.94 -0.62
C VAL A 503 46.99 -16.15 -0.62
N PRO A 504 47.27 -17.21 0.15
CA PRO A 504 46.39 -18.38 0.23
C PRO A 504 44.98 -18.05 0.74
N GLY A 505 44.01 -18.90 0.37
CA GLY A 505 42.64 -18.87 0.90
C GLY A 505 41.60 -18.22 -0.02
N THR A 506 40.36 -18.11 0.48
CA THR A 506 39.20 -17.58 -0.25
C THR A 506 38.73 -16.25 0.34
N ALA A 507 38.51 -15.25 -0.51
CA ALA A 507 37.89 -13.98 -0.12
C ALA A 507 36.56 -13.77 -0.84
N VAL A 508 35.51 -13.46 -0.07
CA VAL A 508 34.16 -13.22 -0.58
C VAL A 508 33.84 -11.73 -0.48
N PHE A 509 33.69 -11.04 -1.61
CA PHE A 509 33.32 -9.63 -1.68
C PHE A 509 31.85 -9.49 -2.07
N LEU A 510 31.02 -8.95 -1.17
CA LEU A 510 29.61 -8.71 -1.49
C LEU A 510 29.46 -7.43 -2.32
N ASN A 511 28.67 -7.52 -3.38
CA ASN A 511 28.36 -6.42 -4.29
C ASN A 511 26.90 -6.40 -4.74
N ARG A 512 26.50 -5.30 -5.40
CA ARG A 512 25.13 -5.13 -5.92
C ARG A 512 24.88 -5.82 -7.27
N GLY A 513 25.93 -6.16 -7.99
CA GLY A 513 25.86 -6.72 -9.34
C GLY A 513 27.26 -6.96 -9.93
N LYS A 514 27.32 -7.14 -11.25
CA LYS A 514 28.56 -7.42 -12.01
C LYS A 514 29.12 -6.23 -12.78
N GLN A 515 28.50 -5.06 -12.66
CA GLN A 515 28.78 -3.89 -13.48
C GLN A 515 29.85 -3.01 -12.84
N THR A 516 29.89 -2.94 -11.51
CA THR A 516 30.81 -2.08 -10.76
C THR A 516 31.70 -2.92 -9.85
N ALA A 517 32.94 -2.49 -9.61
CA ALA A 517 33.83 -3.25 -8.73
C ALA A 517 33.44 -3.06 -7.24
N PRO A 518 33.53 -4.10 -6.40
CA PRO A 518 33.27 -3.93 -4.96
C PRO A 518 34.26 -2.93 -4.36
N LEU A 519 33.76 -1.89 -3.66
CA LEU A 519 34.63 -0.89 -3.01
C LEU A 519 35.63 -1.53 -2.05
N ALA A 520 35.19 -2.53 -1.28
CA ALA A 520 36.05 -3.26 -0.36
C ALA A 520 37.22 -3.96 -1.09
N MET A 521 36.98 -4.48 -2.30
CA MET A 521 38.02 -5.12 -3.10
C MET A 521 39.02 -4.09 -3.63
N ARG A 522 38.53 -2.98 -4.20
CA ARG A 522 39.39 -1.87 -4.64
C ARG A 522 40.24 -1.34 -3.49
N ALA A 523 39.62 -1.06 -2.35
CA ALA A 523 40.32 -0.58 -1.16
C ALA A 523 41.36 -1.57 -0.65
N ASN A 524 41.05 -2.88 -0.63
CA ASN A 524 41.99 -3.92 -0.24
C ASN A 524 43.21 -3.99 -1.18
N VAL A 525 42.98 -3.90 -2.49
CA VAL A 525 44.05 -3.88 -3.50
C VAL A 525 44.89 -2.60 -3.40
N GLU A 526 44.25 -1.44 -3.22
CA GLU A 526 44.91 -0.14 -3.12
C GLU A 526 45.74 0.03 -1.85
N HIS A 527 45.26 -0.45 -0.70
CA HIS A 527 45.89 -0.21 0.60
C HIS A 527 46.75 -1.37 1.09
N ASN A 528 46.27 -2.61 0.90
CA ASN A 528 46.97 -3.79 1.40
C ASN A 528 47.83 -4.42 0.30
N HIS A 529 47.60 -4.11 -0.98
CA HIS A 529 48.30 -4.71 -2.12
C HIS A 529 48.21 -6.23 -2.12
N VAL A 530 47.07 -6.79 -1.69
CA VAL A 530 46.85 -8.24 -1.54
C VAL A 530 45.64 -8.68 -2.35
N ARG A 531 45.75 -9.85 -2.99
CA ARG A 531 44.62 -10.62 -3.53
C ARG A 531 44.70 -12.06 -3.04
N HIS A 532 43.55 -12.69 -2.78
CA HIS A 532 43.51 -14.09 -2.35
C HIS A 532 43.67 -15.04 -3.54
N GLU A 533 43.91 -16.32 -3.28
CA GLU A 533 43.99 -17.35 -4.33
C GLU A 533 42.66 -17.50 -5.06
N HIS A 534 41.55 -17.50 -4.31
CA HIS A 534 40.19 -17.48 -4.83
C HIS A 534 39.45 -16.24 -4.35
N VAL A 535 38.85 -15.51 -5.30
CA VAL A 535 38.05 -14.32 -5.04
C VAL A 535 36.65 -14.56 -5.58
N VAL A 536 35.66 -14.50 -4.70
CA VAL A 536 34.25 -14.62 -5.05
C VAL A 536 33.59 -13.26 -4.93
N ILE A 537 33.13 -12.69 -6.04
CA ILE A 537 32.32 -11.49 -6.06
C ILE A 537 30.85 -11.91 -6.02
N LEU A 538 30.23 -11.81 -4.85
CA LEU A 538 28.88 -12.30 -4.62
C LEU A 538 27.84 -11.18 -4.78
N SER A 539 26.84 -11.42 -5.62
CA SER A 539 25.63 -10.60 -5.72
C SER A 539 24.41 -11.39 -5.28
N LEU A 540 23.55 -10.76 -4.48
CA LEU A 540 22.34 -11.38 -3.96
C LEU A 540 21.11 -10.80 -4.66
N GLU A 541 20.30 -11.68 -5.24
CA GLU A 541 19.05 -11.34 -5.93
C GLU A 541 17.87 -11.98 -5.20
N THR A 542 16.86 -11.18 -4.84
CA THR A 542 15.60 -11.71 -4.32
C THR A 542 14.60 -11.80 -5.45
N VAL A 543 14.08 -13.00 -5.71
CA VAL A 543 13.12 -13.26 -6.78
C VAL A 543 11.68 -13.35 -6.23
N PRO A 544 10.64 -13.07 -7.04
CA PRO A 544 9.24 -13.01 -6.60
C PRO A 544 8.60 -14.41 -6.45
N VAL A 545 9.34 -15.37 -5.90
CA VAL A 545 8.86 -16.71 -5.51
C VAL A 545 9.14 -16.92 -4.02
N PRO A 546 8.29 -17.65 -3.27
CA PRO A 546 8.48 -17.79 -1.82
C PRO A 546 9.80 -18.47 -1.47
N ARG A 547 10.18 -19.52 -2.23
CA ARG A 547 11.46 -20.23 -2.10
C ARG A 547 11.99 -20.57 -3.48
N VAL A 548 13.30 -20.50 -3.67
CA VAL A 548 13.96 -20.83 -4.94
C VAL A 548 14.38 -22.30 -4.95
N PRO A 549 13.99 -23.08 -5.99
CA PRO A 549 14.49 -24.43 -6.22
C PRO A 549 16.03 -24.47 -6.25
N ALA A 550 16.63 -25.53 -5.68
CA ALA A 550 18.08 -25.60 -5.47
C ALA A 550 18.91 -25.45 -6.77
N ASP A 551 18.38 -25.94 -7.89
CA ASP A 551 18.98 -25.89 -9.24
C ASP A 551 19.05 -24.48 -9.84
N GLN A 552 18.24 -23.52 -9.35
CA GLN A 552 18.18 -22.15 -9.87
C GLN A 552 18.74 -21.11 -8.90
N ARG A 553 19.35 -21.55 -7.80
CA ARG A 553 19.85 -20.69 -6.72
C ARG A 553 21.10 -19.93 -7.06
N SER A 554 21.95 -20.40 -7.97
CA SER A 554 23.23 -19.77 -8.23
C SER A 554 23.58 -19.77 -9.71
N VAL A 555 24.07 -18.63 -10.18
CA VAL A 555 24.69 -18.50 -11.50
C VAL A 555 26.12 -18.02 -11.28
N VAL A 556 27.09 -18.75 -11.83
CA VAL A 556 28.51 -18.39 -11.79
C VAL A 556 28.91 -17.83 -13.15
N ASP A 557 29.65 -16.74 -13.14
CA ASP A 557 30.16 -16.01 -14.31
C ASP A 557 31.66 -15.80 -14.08
N ASP A 558 32.49 -16.25 -15.03
CA ASP A 558 33.96 -16.18 -14.99
C ASP A 558 34.50 -14.77 -15.31
N LEU A 559 33.61 -13.81 -15.59
CA LEU A 559 33.98 -12.43 -15.90
C LEU A 559 34.93 -12.30 -17.11
N GLY A 560 34.97 -13.32 -17.97
CA GLY A 560 35.80 -13.39 -19.17
C GLY A 560 37.15 -14.08 -19.00
N TYR A 561 37.53 -14.49 -17.79
CA TYR A 561 38.79 -15.18 -17.50
C TYR A 561 38.56 -16.43 -16.66
N ALA A 562 39.10 -17.57 -17.10
CA ALA A 562 38.94 -18.86 -16.41
C ALA A 562 40.22 -19.32 -15.69
N ASP A 563 41.18 -18.40 -15.50
CA ASP A 563 42.53 -18.69 -15.00
C ASP A 563 43.09 -17.69 -13.99
N ASP A 564 42.27 -16.75 -13.49
CA ASP A 564 42.72 -15.68 -12.59
C ASP A 564 42.27 -15.87 -11.12
N GLY A 565 41.44 -16.89 -10.86
CA GLY A 565 40.86 -17.20 -9.55
C GLY A 565 39.76 -16.23 -9.12
N ILE A 566 39.17 -15.45 -10.04
CA ILE A 566 38.14 -14.45 -9.72
C ILE A 566 36.83 -14.82 -10.41
N VAL A 567 35.80 -15.12 -9.62
CA VAL A 567 34.47 -15.46 -10.15
C VAL A 567 33.40 -14.53 -9.62
N HIS A 568 32.39 -14.25 -10.44
CA HIS A 568 31.15 -13.61 -10.01
C HIS A 568 30.08 -14.66 -9.76
N VAL A 569 29.46 -14.59 -8.59
CA VAL A 569 28.35 -15.48 -8.23
C VAL A 569 27.12 -14.63 -8.00
N THR A 570 26.05 -14.95 -8.72
CA THR A 570 24.70 -14.41 -8.44
C THR A 570 23.91 -15.46 -7.70
N ALA A 571 23.65 -15.23 -6.41
CA ALA A 571 22.82 -16.11 -5.59
C ALA A 571 21.39 -15.57 -5.45
N ARG A 572 20.41 -16.40 -5.79
CA ARG A 572 18.98 -16.11 -5.83
C ARG A 572 18.27 -16.71 -4.64
N PHE A 573 17.49 -15.89 -3.96
CA PHE A 573 16.68 -16.28 -2.80
C PHE A 573 15.22 -15.90 -3.03
N GLY A 574 14.31 -16.74 -2.53
CA GLY A 574 12.90 -16.42 -2.48
C GLY A 574 12.60 -15.36 -1.43
N TYR A 575 11.47 -14.69 -1.54
CA TYR A 575 11.12 -13.59 -0.63
C TYR A 575 10.85 -14.01 0.82
N MET A 576 10.59 -15.31 1.09
CA MET A 576 10.47 -15.87 2.45
C MET A 576 11.79 -16.45 2.97
N GLU A 577 12.82 -16.53 2.14
CA GLU A 577 14.10 -17.13 2.53
C GLU A 577 15.00 -16.07 3.18
N THR A 578 15.63 -16.46 4.29
CA THR A 578 16.71 -15.64 4.86
C THR A 578 17.99 -15.96 4.10
N PRO A 579 18.65 -14.97 3.47
CA PRO A 579 19.89 -15.22 2.75
C PRO A 579 20.98 -15.72 3.72
N ASP A 580 21.50 -16.90 3.43
CA ASP A 580 22.66 -17.48 4.10
C ASP A 580 23.78 -17.64 3.07
N VAL A 581 24.74 -16.71 3.13
CA VAL A 581 25.83 -16.63 2.17
C VAL A 581 26.76 -17.85 2.26
N PRO A 582 27.31 -18.23 3.43
CA PRO A 582 28.13 -19.43 3.56
C PRO A 582 27.47 -20.69 2.99
N THR A 583 26.20 -20.93 3.35
CA THR A 583 25.47 -22.12 2.88
C THR A 583 25.23 -22.08 1.37
N ALA A 584 24.92 -20.91 0.80
CA ALA A 584 24.74 -20.77 -0.64
C ALA A 584 26.04 -21.01 -1.43
N LEU A 585 27.19 -20.57 -0.91
CA LEU A 585 28.48 -20.80 -1.55
C LEU A 585 28.94 -22.26 -1.44
N ALA A 586 28.56 -22.97 -0.36
CA ALA A 586 28.90 -24.38 -0.16
C ALA A 586 28.23 -25.33 -1.17
N LEU A 587 27.16 -24.86 -1.84
CA LEU A 587 26.42 -25.62 -2.85
C LEU A 587 26.98 -25.44 -4.28
N LEU A 588 27.99 -24.58 -4.46
CA LEU A 588 28.59 -24.34 -5.78
C LEU A 588 29.44 -25.52 -6.23
N ASP A 589 29.40 -25.81 -7.53
CA ASP A 589 30.26 -26.82 -8.15
C ASP A 589 31.71 -26.30 -8.26
N PRO A 590 32.70 -26.97 -7.65
CA PRO A 590 34.12 -26.60 -7.77
C PRO A 590 34.62 -26.46 -9.20
N ALA A 591 34.01 -27.14 -10.17
CA ALA A 591 34.36 -27.03 -11.58
C ALA A 591 34.02 -25.64 -12.17
N THR A 592 33.04 -24.95 -11.58
CA THR A 592 32.60 -23.61 -12.02
C THR A 592 33.28 -22.47 -11.28
N THR A 593 34.02 -22.76 -10.20
CA THR A 593 34.65 -21.77 -9.32
C THR A 593 36.19 -21.78 -9.39
N GLU A 594 36.75 -22.33 -10.47
CA GLU A 594 38.21 -22.51 -10.65
C GLU A 594 38.88 -23.29 -9.48
N GLY A 595 38.17 -24.27 -8.95
CA GLY A 595 38.63 -25.13 -7.85
C GLY A 595 37.76 -25.04 -6.58
N PRO A 596 38.13 -25.80 -5.53
CA PRO A 596 37.37 -25.85 -4.28
C PRO A 596 37.55 -24.57 -3.45
N LEU A 597 36.43 -23.95 -3.06
CA LEU A 597 36.42 -22.79 -2.18
C LEU A 597 36.63 -23.22 -0.71
N GLN A 598 37.56 -22.58 0.00
CA GLN A 598 37.85 -22.85 1.41
C GLN A 598 36.93 -22.01 2.31
N LEU A 599 35.65 -22.36 2.39
CA LEU A 599 34.62 -21.54 3.07
C LEU A 599 34.77 -21.49 4.60
N ASP A 600 35.41 -22.49 5.20
CA ASP A 600 35.67 -22.54 6.65
C ASP A 600 36.72 -21.49 7.08
N GLU A 601 37.63 -21.14 6.19
CA GLU A 601 38.69 -20.13 6.43
C GLU A 601 38.45 -18.84 5.62
N ALA A 602 37.32 -18.75 4.91
CA ALA A 602 37.04 -17.63 4.04
C ALA A 602 36.86 -16.32 4.80
N SER A 603 37.44 -15.25 4.25
CA SER A 603 37.26 -13.88 4.74
C SER A 603 36.16 -13.17 3.96
N TYR A 604 35.16 -12.63 4.65
CA TYR A 604 34.02 -11.94 4.05
C TYR A 604 34.24 -10.43 4.10
N PHE A 605 34.21 -9.78 2.95
CA PHE A 605 34.45 -8.34 2.81
C PHE A 605 33.15 -7.60 2.47
N LEU A 606 32.78 -6.67 3.34
CA LEU A 606 31.63 -5.79 3.15
C LEU A 606 32.08 -4.37 2.81
N SER A 607 31.52 -3.84 1.73
CA SER A 607 31.68 -2.43 1.37
C SER A 607 30.70 -1.59 2.21
N LYS A 608 31.21 -0.81 3.18
CA LYS A 608 30.39 0.14 3.95
C LYS A 608 30.67 1.56 3.48
N ILE A 609 29.61 2.32 3.25
CA ILE A 609 29.72 3.74 2.93
C ILE A 609 29.30 4.51 4.17
N GLU A 610 30.22 5.28 4.74
CA GLU A 610 29.88 6.26 5.76
C GLU A 610 29.58 7.59 5.10
N LEU A 611 28.36 8.08 5.34
CA LEU A 611 27.91 9.37 4.84
C LEU A 611 28.38 10.46 5.81
N ARG A 612 29.20 11.38 5.31
CA ARG A 612 29.61 12.58 6.06
C ARG A 612 29.08 13.83 5.38
N ARG A 613 28.87 14.88 6.17
CA ARG A 613 28.43 16.17 5.66
C ARG A 613 29.60 16.85 4.95
N GLY A 614 29.52 16.96 3.63
CA GLY A 614 30.48 17.69 2.81
C GLY A 614 30.24 19.19 2.78
N LYS A 615 31.28 19.94 2.39
CA LYS A 615 31.20 21.40 2.16
C LYS A 615 30.56 21.75 0.80
N THR A 616 30.50 20.81 -0.13
CA THR A 616 29.96 20.99 -1.47
C THR A 616 28.45 21.30 -1.44
N PRO A 617 27.95 22.31 -2.19
CA PRO A 617 26.55 22.74 -2.14
C PRO A 617 25.61 21.84 -2.96
N VAL A 618 25.66 20.52 -2.74
CA VAL A 618 24.85 19.54 -3.49
C VAL A 618 23.38 19.52 -3.01
N MET A 619 23.14 19.92 -1.76
CA MET A 619 21.82 20.01 -1.15
C MET A 619 21.81 21.02 0.02
N ALA A 620 20.63 21.57 0.35
CA ALA A 620 20.44 22.46 1.49
C ALA A 620 20.91 21.83 2.82
N PRO A 621 21.55 22.58 3.73
CA PRO A 621 22.11 22.06 4.98
C PRO A 621 21.16 21.24 5.86
N TRP A 622 19.90 21.67 5.98
CA TRP A 622 18.90 20.97 6.80
C TRP A 622 18.48 19.65 6.17
N ARG A 623 18.34 19.59 4.83
CA ARG A 623 18.07 18.36 4.10
C ARG A 623 19.24 17.37 4.23
N LYS A 624 20.49 17.85 4.29
CA LYS A 624 21.67 16.97 4.49
C LYS A 624 21.58 16.27 5.85
N ARG A 625 21.22 17.01 6.90
CA ARG A 625 20.99 16.43 8.24
C ARG A 625 19.86 15.40 8.21
N LEU A 626 18.74 15.71 7.54
CA LEU A 626 17.61 14.79 7.41
C LEU A 626 17.99 13.51 6.64
N PHE A 627 18.75 13.63 5.55
CA PHE A 627 19.23 12.50 4.77
C PHE A 627 20.18 11.60 5.58
N ILE A 628 21.12 12.20 6.32
CA ILE A 628 22.04 11.46 7.19
C ILE A 628 21.26 10.78 8.33
N ALA A 629 20.34 11.49 8.98
CA ALA A 629 19.51 10.93 10.04
C ALA A 629 18.67 9.72 9.57
N THR A 630 18.04 9.84 8.39
CA THR A 630 17.26 8.75 7.79
C THR A 630 18.13 7.56 7.34
N SER A 631 19.42 7.79 7.03
CA SER A 631 20.34 6.70 6.68
C SER A 631 20.67 5.78 7.87
N TYR A 632 20.55 6.25 9.10
CA TYR A 632 20.73 5.41 10.30
C TYR A 632 19.56 4.47 10.58
N ILE A 633 18.43 4.64 9.88
CA ILE A 633 17.25 3.75 9.98
C ILE A 633 17.50 2.44 9.20
N THR A 634 18.56 2.38 8.38
CA THR A 634 18.87 1.21 7.54
C THR A 634 19.33 0.01 8.38
N ALA A 635 18.82 -1.18 8.08
CA ALA A 635 19.18 -2.42 8.76
C ALA A 635 20.68 -2.79 8.62
N ASP A 636 21.24 -3.43 9.64
CA ASP A 636 22.62 -3.95 9.61
C ASP A 636 22.77 -5.04 8.53
N ALA A 637 23.64 -4.78 7.56
CA ALA A 637 23.87 -5.67 6.43
C ALA A 637 24.53 -6.99 6.84
N ALA A 638 25.41 -6.99 7.86
CA ALA A 638 26.13 -8.20 8.26
C ALA A 638 25.19 -9.21 8.92
N GLU A 639 24.29 -8.74 9.80
CA GLU A 639 23.27 -9.57 10.43
C GLU A 639 22.22 -10.06 9.41
N TYR A 640 21.84 -9.22 8.44
CA TYR A 640 20.86 -9.58 7.42
C TYR A 640 21.33 -10.71 6.48
N PHE A 641 22.63 -10.78 6.17
CA PHE A 641 23.20 -11.79 5.26
C PHE A 641 23.77 -13.03 5.98
N GLY A 642 23.56 -13.15 7.30
CA GLY A 642 24.04 -14.29 8.09
C GLY A 642 25.57 -14.43 8.15
N LEU A 643 26.31 -13.33 7.99
CA LEU A 643 27.77 -13.39 7.88
C LEU A 643 28.44 -13.62 9.27
N PRO A 644 29.47 -14.48 9.37
CA PRO A 644 30.20 -14.70 10.63
C PRO A 644 30.91 -13.42 11.08
N ARG A 645 30.58 -12.91 12.27
CA ARG A 645 31.09 -11.60 12.75
C ARG A 645 32.60 -11.57 12.96
N ASP A 646 33.18 -12.68 13.36
CA ASP A 646 34.60 -12.91 13.58
C ASP A 646 35.42 -12.97 12.27
N ARG A 647 34.77 -13.27 11.13
CA ARG A 647 35.39 -13.39 9.80
C ARG A 647 34.91 -12.34 8.79
N THR A 648 34.18 -11.32 9.26
CA THR A 648 33.66 -10.24 8.42
C THR A 648 34.51 -8.98 8.57
N VAL A 649 35.18 -8.58 7.49
CA VAL A 649 35.93 -7.33 7.38
C VAL A 649 35.06 -6.27 6.73
N ILE A 650 34.79 -5.19 7.46
CA ILE A 650 34.08 -4.03 6.91
C ILE A 650 35.10 -3.01 6.42
N MET A 651 35.20 -2.84 5.10
CA MET A 651 36.00 -1.77 4.51
C MET A 651 35.12 -0.56 4.23
N GLY A 652 35.39 0.50 5.00
CA GLY A 652 34.66 1.76 4.94
C GLY A 652 35.23 2.72 3.91
N ALA A 653 34.36 3.34 3.10
CA ALA A 653 34.69 4.51 2.30
C ALA A 653 33.82 5.70 2.72
N HIS A 654 34.43 6.89 2.84
CA HIS A 654 33.72 8.11 3.23
C HIS A 654 33.14 8.82 2.01
N ILE A 655 31.82 8.89 1.87
CA ILE A 655 31.19 9.72 0.83
C ILE A 655 30.66 11.00 1.48
N GLU A 656 31.13 12.13 0.96
CA GLU A 656 30.63 13.44 1.36
C GLU A 656 29.35 13.79 0.60
N VAL A 657 28.30 14.19 1.33
CA VAL A 657 27.00 14.61 0.77
C VAL A 657 26.72 16.07 1.06
#